data_AF-A0A1H1MRQ3-F1
#
_entry.id   AF-A0A1H1MRQ3-F1
#
_cell.length_a   1.000
_cell.length_b   1.000
_cell.length_c   1.000
_cell.angle_alpha   90.00
_cell.angle_beta   90.00
_cell.angle_gamma   90.00
#
_symmetry.space_group_name_H-M   'P 1'
#
loop_
_entity.id
_entity.type
_entity.pdbx_description
1 polymer ?
#
loop_
_entity_poly.entity_id
_entity_poly.type
_entity_poly.pdbx_seq_one_letter_code
_entity_poly.pdbx_strand_id
1 'polypeptide(L)'
;MSRITAGNRLYLYRLFKNQVGTGKQERIQRFEEVLAADDIAPDDLDCKDVTELLGALDGMVKLTVFKKGRTYATLLANPELDAALAAAEAPSAQKKAVQSGKSWKRKKSAKVAKPAKPRHKKQKPAPKAAPEPVAKTDSRPTEELAMPAGEKDEAPQPQHAAAAEPKADASVTATEVEAPTETTSESTPQEHEGIKLTITYDPTTDQGAASPAPQTQPAPAPKPEAAAQAEPAPEPAPVATPQPAPTTQPAAGKKDPDATAKAAPEPKAAPVVEDAPSISLTITYDPTQDEEPAPEGSLPAEGSFSFEEQRPAVPARPAPQQQGDAVQPEGPALSSQSDLPQTISLDVHCKDEFLRALYQMLPLDVDVMGVLDEDWSVARSTALLTGTRSRVTFPLRYLHEDDGTPVTITLKRSAKASAGKRWSISCIDGDDGTGAMHEPVGIEGLPTVDEGAWSELSGPSRGTAATSPIRELARFAMVGSWESYLGALATMAAPEHWDYPGEGVGKPSRYGILREYLCVTFHRAQSQGLVAQAADGSLAAFDTGLFTPFGQDIYACFTPNKGDIRWKSAGFCVAGSGELGGELVARLDPLPQPVSYLHALGDVTPDTSRLAVLDTDAILTHRLGVLPRAFLEDELQASPTARDLLDKAVAADGAPAGEKDLALLARAIKSDPGLYRRLGRALDEALALTLCRVRASYRIAAPAYDPTTDSIRLLLPLCLVSDSQADCALVLAPQPSGNYQGTTIMSLDRARVCARVISAQQPAWLSRTTVQQ
;
A
#
# COMPACT_ATOMS: atom_id res chain seq x y z
N MET A 1 -9.94 -23.60 -0.03
CA MET A 1 -10.15 -25.03 0.28
C MET A 1 -11.64 -25.27 0.41
N SER A 2 -12.19 -26.30 -0.23
CA SER A 2 -13.63 -26.61 -0.25
C SER A 2 -14.17 -26.94 1.15
N ARG A 3 -15.36 -26.44 1.53
CA ARG A 3 -15.89 -26.54 2.91
C ARG A 3 -16.65 -27.85 3.18
N ILE A 4 -16.10 -28.98 2.73
CA ILE A 4 -16.75 -30.29 2.80
C ILE A 4 -16.61 -30.88 4.22
N THR A 5 -17.68 -30.80 5.02
CA THR A 5 -17.69 -31.38 6.38
C THR A 5 -17.70 -32.91 6.36
N ALA A 6 -17.31 -33.55 7.47
CA ALA A 6 -17.39 -35.01 7.61
C ALA A 6 -18.82 -35.57 7.43
N GLY A 7 -19.85 -34.82 7.80
CA GLY A 7 -21.26 -35.19 7.57
C GLY A 7 -21.63 -35.13 6.08
N ASN A 8 -21.10 -34.13 5.35
CA ASN A 8 -21.29 -33.99 3.90
C ASN A 8 -20.56 -35.13 3.16
N ARG A 9 -19.31 -35.46 3.56
CA ARG A 9 -18.56 -36.61 2.99
C ARG A 9 -19.33 -37.93 3.15
N LEU A 10 -19.87 -38.20 4.34
CA LEU A 10 -20.69 -39.39 4.59
C LEU A 10 -21.99 -39.43 3.75
N TYR A 11 -22.62 -38.27 3.53
CA TYR A 11 -23.82 -38.17 2.68
C TYR A 11 -23.49 -38.44 1.21
N LEU A 12 -22.46 -37.79 0.67
CA LEU A 12 -22.04 -37.96 -0.73
C LEU A 12 -21.55 -39.39 -1.01
N TYR A 13 -20.82 -40.00 -0.08
CA TYR A 13 -20.40 -41.40 -0.19
C TYR A 13 -21.62 -42.35 -0.24
N ARG A 14 -22.63 -42.14 0.63
CA ARG A 14 -23.91 -42.90 0.57
C ARG A 14 -24.62 -42.70 -0.77
N LEU A 15 -24.73 -41.47 -1.25
CA LEU A 15 -25.42 -41.12 -2.49
C LEU A 15 -24.76 -41.82 -3.70
N PHE A 16 -23.45 -41.65 -3.86
CA PHE A 16 -22.71 -42.29 -4.96
C PHE A 16 -22.67 -43.82 -4.82
N LYS A 17 -22.55 -44.37 -3.61
CA LYS A 17 -22.61 -45.83 -3.38
C LYS A 17 -23.95 -46.43 -3.83
N ASN A 18 -25.05 -45.71 -3.62
CA ASN A 18 -26.38 -46.18 -4.01
C ASN A 18 -26.68 -45.99 -5.51
N GLN A 19 -26.24 -44.89 -6.12
CA GLN A 19 -26.64 -44.52 -7.49
C GLN A 19 -25.61 -44.88 -8.59
N VAL A 20 -24.33 -44.98 -8.23
CA VAL A 20 -23.22 -45.31 -9.15
C VAL A 20 -22.65 -46.69 -8.81
N GLY A 21 -22.48 -46.97 -7.51
CA GLY A 21 -21.86 -48.19 -6.99
C GLY A 21 -20.34 -48.08 -6.85
N THR A 22 -19.77 -48.91 -5.98
CA THR A 22 -18.32 -48.95 -5.73
C THR A 22 -17.58 -49.77 -6.79
N GLY A 23 -16.38 -49.33 -7.16
CA GLY A 23 -15.47 -50.04 -8.07
C GLY A 23 -15.75 -49.88 -9.56
N LYS A 24 -16.84 -49.20 -9.96
CA LYS A 24 -17.17 -48.90 -11.36
C LYS A 24 -16.55 -47.58 -11.79
N GLN A 25 -15.92 -47.56 -12.97
CA GLN A 25 -15.39 -46.36 -13.60
C GLN A 25 -16.45 -45.74 -14.52
N GLU A 26 -16.92 -44.55 -14.17
CA GLU A 26 -17.99 -43.85 -14.89
C GLU A 26 -17.53 -42.46 -15.35
N ARG A 27 -18.24 -41.86 -16.31
CA ARG A 27 -17.96 -40.47 -16.75
C ARG A 27 -18.40 -39.47 -15.69
N ILE A 28 -17.73 -38.31 -15.60
CA ILE A 28 -18.11 -37.23 -14.67
C ILE A 28 -19.60 -36.82 -14.84
N GLN A 29 -20.11 -36.80 -16.07
CA GLN A 29 -21.53 -36.55 -16.39
C GLN A 29 -22.50 -37.40 -15.56
N ARG A 30 -22.14 -38.65 -15.23
CA ARG A 30 -23.00 -39.53 -14.41
C ARG A 30 -23.01 -39.14 -12.93
N PHE A 31 -21.93 -38.55 -12.43
CA PHE A 31 -21.89 -38.00 -11.07
C PHE A 31 -22.62 -36.66 -10.99
N GLU A 32 -22.53 -35.84 -12.04
CA GLU A 32 -23.29 -34.61 -12.23
C GLU A 32 -24.81 -34.87 -12.24
N GLU A 33 -25.28 -35.84 -13.04
CA GLU A 33 -26.67 -36.31 -13.03
C GLU A 33 -27.15 -36.72 -11.63
N VAL A 34 -26.32 -37.45 -10.86
CA VAL A 34 -26.66 -37.94 -9.53
C VAL A 34 -26.69 -36.83 -8.48
N LEU A 35 -25.85 -35.80 -8.62
CA LEU A 35 -25.87 -34.61 -7.76
C LEU A 35 -27.07 -33.72 -8.08
N ALA A 36 -27.36 -33.49 -9.36
CA ALA A 36 -28.50 -32.71 -9.83
C ALA A 36 -29.84 -33.36 -9.45
N ALA A 37 -29.96 -34.69 -9.58
CA ALA A 37 -31.16 -35.44 -9.17
C ALA A 37 -31.42 -35.40 -7.65
N ASP A 38 -30.43 -35.00 -6.85
CA ASP A 38 -30.55 -34.83 -5.41
C ASP A 38 -30.43 -33.34 -4.99
N ASP A 39 -30.65 -32.38 -5.90
CA ASP A 39 -30.59 -30.93 -5.64
C ASP A 39 -29.28 -30.46 -4.95
N ILE A 40 -28.11 -30.96 -5.39
CA ILE A 40 -26.79 -30.54 -4.89
C ILE A 40 -25.98 -29.91 -6.02
N ALA A 41 -25.64 -28.63 -5.89
CA ALA A 41 -24.72 -27.93 -6.79
C ALA A 41 -23.27 -27.98 -6.25
N PRO A 42 -22.23 -27.93 -7.11
CA PRO A 42 -20.84 -27.75 -6.68
C PRO A 42 -20.63 -26.52 -5.78
N ASP A 43 -21.32 -25.42 -6.11
CA ASP A 43 -21.36 -24.15 -5.34
C ASP A 43 -21.72 -24.36 -3.85
N ASP A 44 -22.58 -25.34 -3.55
CA ASP A 44 -23.04 -25.62 -2.18
C ASP A 44 -21.91 -26.10 -1.25
N LEU A 45 -20.81 -26.55 -1.84
CA LEU A 45 -19.64 -27.12 -1.17
C LEU A 45 -18.35 -26.30 -1.38
N ASP A 46 -18.47 -25.11 -1.97
CA ASP A 46 -17.36 -24.22 -2.34
C ASP A 46 -16.41 -24.88 -3.37
N CYS A 47 -16.98 -25.52 -4.40
CA CYS A 47 -16.29 -26.06 -5.57
C CYS A 47 -16.87 -25.42 -6.84
N LYS A 48 -16.03 -25.03 -7.81
CA LYS A 48 -16.47 -24.39 -9.07
C LYS A 48 -17.24 -25.35 -9.97
N ASP A 49 -16.75 -26.59 -10.07
CA ASP A 49 -17.26 -27.62 -10.96
C ASP A 49 -17.32 -28.99 -10.26
N VAL A 50 -18.10 -29.91 -10.84
CA VAL A 50 -18.18 -31.31 -10.38
C VAL A 50 -16.80 -31.98 -10.37
N THR A 51 -15.89 -31.63 -11.29
CA THR A 51 -14.51 -32.14 -11.31
C THR A 51 -13.72 -31.73 -10.06
N GLU A 52 -13.83 -30.48 -9.62
CA GLU A 52 -13.17 -29.98 -8.40
C GLU A 52 -13.81 -30.61 -7.15
N LEU A 53 -15.14 -30.76 -7.12
CA LEU A 53 -15.85 -31.45 -6.06
C LEU A 53 -15.40 -32.91 -5.90
N LEU A 54 -15.31 -33.67 -7.00
CA LEU A 54 -14.85 -35.05 -6.97
C LEU A 54 -13.36 -35.15 -6.60
N GLY A 55 -12.54 -34.16 -6.96
CA GLY A 55 -11.13 -34.07 -6.54
C GLY A 55 -10.99 -33.76 -5.04
N ALA A 56 -11.85 -32.92 -4.47
CA ALA A 56 -11.90 -32.61 -3.04
C ALA A 56 -12.42 -33.78 -2.18
N LEU A 57 -12.91 -34.86 -2.80
CA LEU A 57 -13.32 -36.12 -2.17
C LEU A 57 -12.20 -37.20 -2.23
N ASP A 58 -10.96 -36.76 -2.07
CA ASP A 58 -9.80 -37.65 -1.96
C ASP A 58 -9.97 -38.70 -0.84
N GLY A 59 -9.50 -39.91 -1.11
CA GLY A 59 -9.72 -41.12 -0.31
C GLY A 59 -11.06 -41.84 -0.52
N MET A 60 -12.01 -41.28 -1.30
CA MET A 60 -13.26 -41.96 -1.67
C MET A 60 -13.58 -41.95 -3.17
N VAL A 61 -13.09 -40.98 -3.94
CA VAL A 61 -13.23 -40.98 -5.41
C VAL A 61 -11.84 -40.90 -6.06
N LYS A 62 -11.59 -41.79 -7.04
CA LYS A 62 -10.41 -41.74 -7.89
C LYS A 62 -10.75 -41.12 -9.23
N LEU A 63 -10.16 -39.96 -9.54
CA LEU A 63 -10.22 -39.34 -10.86
C LEU A 63 -9.16 -39.93 -11.80
N THR A 64 -9.51 -40.05 -13.08
CA THR A 64 -8.63 -40.56 -14.15
C THR A 64 -8.82 -39.70 -15.40
N VAL A 65 -7.79 -38.93 -15.77
CA VAL A 65 -7.78 -38.06 -16.95
C VAL A 65 -7.04 -38.75 -18.08
N PHE A 66 -7.69 -38.93 -19.24
CA PHE A 66 -7.07 -39.53 -20.42
C PHE A 66 -6.54 -38.46 -21.41
N LYS A 67 -5.53 -38.82 -22.22
CA LYS A 67 -4.85 -37.98 -23.23
C LYS A 67 -5.73 -37.31 -24.32
N LYS A 68 -7.07 -37.42 -24.23
CA LYS A 68 -8.06 -36.74 -25.10
C LYS A 68 -9.04 -35.87 -24.31
N GLY A 69 -8.62 -35.34 -23.15
CA GLY A 69 -9.45 -34.46 -22.30
C GLY A 69 -10.67 -35.13 -21.66
N ARG A 70 -10.75 -36.46 -21.67
CA ARG A 70 -11.87 -37.21 -21.08
C ARG A 70 -11.52 -37.63 -19.65
N THR A 71 -12.30 -37.15 -18.69
CA THR A 71 -12.14 -37.49 -17.27
C THR A 71 -13.21 -38.46 -16.81
N TYR A 72 -12.77 -39.50 -16.11
CA TYR A 72 -13.60 -40.54 -15.52
C TYR A 72 -13.37 -40.59 -14.01
N ALA A 73 -14.42 -40.93 -13.26
CA ALA A 73 -14.41 -41.04 -11.81
C ALA A 73 -14.81 -42.45 -11.38
N THR A 74 -14.10 -43.00 -10.39
CA THR A 74 -14.38 -44.30 -9.78
C THR A 74 -14.59 -44.13 -8.29
N LEU A 75 -15.75 -44.51 -7.77
CA LEU A 75 -16.00 -44.56 -6.33
C LEU A 75 -15.24 -45.74 -5.70
N LEU A 76 -14.34 -45.47 -4.77
CA LEU A 76 -13.59 -46.50 -4.03
C LEU A 76 -14.41 -47.01 -2.85
N ALA A 77 -14.34 -48.30 -2.55
CA ALA A 77 -14.92 -48.84 -1.32
C ALA A 77 -14.10 -48.39 -0.11
N ASN A 78 -14.74 -47.76 0.87
CA ASN A 78 -14.10 -47.24 2.07
C ASN A 78 -14.73 -47.87 3.33
N PRO A 79 -14.02 -48.78 4.03
CA PRO A 79 -14.57 -49.53 5.16
C PRO A 79 -14.87 -48.65 6.39
N GLU A 80 -14.19 -47.51 6.55
CA GLU A 80 -14.44 -46.58 7.66
C GLU A 80 -15.74 -45.81 7.45
N LEU A 81 -16.00 -45.34 6.22
CA LEU A 81 -17.26 -44.69 5.86
C LEU A 81 -18.42 -45.68 5.88
N ASP A 82 -18.21 -46.94 5.48
CA ASP A 82 -19.21 -48.00 5.60
C ASP A 82 -19.54 -48.35 7.06
N ALA A 83 -18.54 -48.44 7.93
CA ALA A 83 -18.75 -48.63 9.37
C ALA A 83 -19.47 -47.43 10.01
N ALA A 84 -19.14 -46.20 9.60
CA ALA A 84 -19.80 -44.98 10.07
C ALA A 84 -21.27 -44.87 9.60
N LEU A 85 -21.58 -45.31 8.37
CA LEU A 85 -22.94 -45.42 7.88
C LEU A 85 -23.74 -46.46 8.67
N ALA A 86 -23.20 -47.67 8.86
CA ALA A 86 -23.86 -48.71 9.67
C ALA A 86 -24.10 -48.26 11.13
N ALA A 87 -23.14 -47.56 11.73
CA ALA A 87 -23.29 -46.99 13.07
C ALA A 87 -24.33 -45.85 13.15
N ALA A 88 -24.61 -45.16 12.03
CA ALA A 88 -25.63 -44.13 11.96
C ALA A 88 -27.05 -44.68 11.74
N GLU A 89 -27.19 -45.92 11.24
CA GLU A 89 -28.48 -46.57 10.95
C GLU A 89 -28.98 -47.50 12.06
N ALA A 90 -28.18 -47.76 13.10
CA ALA A 90 -28.59 -48.58 14.25
C ALA A 90 -29.70 -47.91 15.10
N PRO A 91 -30.80 -48.62 15.44
CA PRO A 91 -31.90 -48.04 16.21
C PRO A 91 -31.54 -47.82 17.69
N SER A 92 -31.92 -46.66 18.24
CA SER A 92 -31.64 -46.30 19.64
C SER A 92 -32.62 -46.96 20.62
N ALA A 93 -32.14 -47.94 21.40
CA ALA A 93 -32.92 -48.55 22.49
C ALA A 93 -33.26 -47.53 23.60
N GLN A 94 -34.42 -47.71 24.25
CA GLN A 94 -35.06 -46.69 25.10
C GLN A 94 -34.28 -46.22 26.35
N LYS A 95 -34.54 -44.96 26.72
CA LYS A 95 -34.33 -44.43 28.07
C LYS A 95 -35.25 -45.12 29.09
N LYS A 96 -34.72 -45.44 30.27
CA LYS A 96 -35.46 -45.41 31.54
C LYS A 96 -34.66 -44.60 32.57
N ALA A 97 -35.36 -43.76 33.33
CA ALA A 97 -34.82 -43.11 34.54
C ALA A 97 -34.70 -44.16 35.67
N VAL A 98 -33.95 -43.99 36.76
CA VAL A 98 -34.13 -42.98 37.82
C VAL A 98 -32.88 -42.92 38.75
N GLN A 99 -32.70 -41.79 39.44
CA GLN A 99 -31.94 -41.53 40.69
C GLN A 99 -30.41 -41.29 40.74
N SER A 100 -30.11 -40.12 41.32
CA SER A 100 -28.99 -39.68 42.17
C SER A 100 -27.78 -40.59 42.44
N GLY A 101 -26.58 -40.03 42.22
CA GLY A 101 -25.33 -40.48 42.84
C GLY A 101 -24.10 -39.87 42.15
N LYS A 102 -23.31 -39.04 42.84
CA LYS A 102 -22.09 -38.43 42.27
C LYS A 102 -20.95 -39.46 42.20
N SER A 103 -20.39 -39.74 41.02
CA SER A 103 -18.98 -40.18 40.89
C SER A 103 -18.39 -40.07 39.47
N TRP A 104 -17.31 -39.27 39.38
CA TRP A 104 -16.04 -39.47 38.66
C TRP A 104 -15.98 -40.05 37.21
N LYS A 105 -15.35 -39.25 36.32
CA LYS A 105 -14.67 -39.61 35.04
C LYS A 105 -15.41 -40.47 34.00
N ARG A 106 -15.65 -39.90 32.81
CA ARG A 106 -15.49 -40.61 31.52
C ARG A 106 -14.72 -39.78 30.50
N LYS A 107 -13.91 -40.47 29.69
CA LYS A 107 -13.27 -39.95 28.47
C LYS A 107 -14.29 -39.27 27.55
N LYS A 108 -13.91 -38.19 26.86
CA LYS A 108 -14.59 -37.75 25.63
C LYS A 108 -14.47 -38.86 24.60
N SER A 109 -15.52 -39.63 24.36
CA SER A 109 -15.67 -40.44 23.16
C SER A 109 -15.92 -39.52 21.96
N ALA A 110 -15.34 -39.84 20.81
CA ALA A 110 -15.63 -39.12 19.56
C ALA A 110 -17.13 -39.21 19.24
N LYS A 111 -17.77 -38.08 18.91
CA LYS A 111 -19.14 -38.10 18.38
C LYS A 111 -19.11 -38.71 16.97
N VAL A 112 -19.79 -39.83 16.78
CA VAL A 112 -20.04 -40.40 15.46
C VAL A 112 -20.80 -39.37 14.62
N ALA A 113 -20.23 -38.97 13.49
CA ALA A 113 -20.86 -38.03 12.58
C ALA A 113 -22.02 -38.72 11.85
N LYS A 114 -23.17 -38.02 11.74
CA LYS A 114 -24.31 -38.49 10.93
C LYS A 114 -24.20 -37.95 9.51
N PRO A 115 -24.68 -38.69 8.48
CA PRO A 115 -24.81 -38.16 7.13
C PRO A 115 -25.67 -36.89 7.12
N ALA A 116 -25.18 -35.83 6.51
CA ALA A 116 -25.88 -34.54 6.42
C ALA A 116 -25.87 -34.07 4.96
N LYS A 117 -27.07 -33.85 4.39
CA LYS A 117 -27.20 -33.30 3.04
C LYS A 117 -26.63 -31.87 3.00
N PRO A 118 -25.82 -31.50 1.99
CA PRO A 118 -25.38 -30.12 1.79
C PRO A 118 -26.58 -29.16 1.75
N ARG A 119 -26.38 -27.93 2.23
CA ARG A 119 -27.43 -26.90 2.19
C ARG A 119 -27.30 -26.09 0.91
N HIS A 120 -28.33 -26.13 0.09
CA HIS A 120 -28.35 -25.39 -1.18
C HIS A 120 -28.26 -23.87 -0.96
N LYS A 121 -27.29 -23.22 -1.61
CA LYS A 121 -27.12 -21.78 -1.65
C LYS A 121 -27.93 -21.23 -2.83
N LYS A 122 -29.11 -20.65 -2.56
CA LYS A 122 -29.92 -20.02 -3.61
C LYS A 122 -29.13 -18.93 -4.35
N GLN A 123 -28.84 -19.15 -5.62
CA GLN A 123 -28.35 -18.11 -6.50
C GLN A 123 -29.40 -16.99 -6.64
N LYS A 124 -28.95 -15.73 -6.70
CA LYS A 124 -29.79 -14.56 -6.94
C LYS A 124 -30.17 -14.54 -8.43
N PRO A 125 -31.44 -14.32 -8.82
CA PRO A 125 -31.82 -14.39 -10.24
C PRO A 125 -31.11 -13.32 -11.06
N ALA A 126 -30.52 -13.75 -12.18
CA ALA A 126 -29.86 -12.88 -13.16
C ALA A 126 -30.88 -11.94 -13.86
N PRO A 127 -30.46 -10.75 -14.31
CA PRO A 127 -31.35 -9.82 -15.01
C PRO A 127 -31.83 -10.40 -16.35
N LYS A 128 -33.07 -10.05 -16.73
CA LYS A 128 -33.66 -10.44 -18.02
C LYS A 128 -32.87 -9.83 -19.18
N ALA A 129 -32.42 -10.67 -20.11
CA ALA A 129 -31.94 -10.22 -21.41
C ALA A 129 -33.06 -9.51 -22.20
N ALA A 130 -32.73 -8.41 -22.86
CA ALA A 130 -33.55 -7.82 -23.92
C ALA A 130 -33.32 -8.60 -25.24
N PRO A 131 -34.31 -8.68 -26.14
CA PRO A 131 -34.24 -9.58 -27.30
C PRO A 131 -33.38 -9.03 -28.45
N GLU A 132 -32.60 -9.91 -29.08
CA GLU A 132 -31.92 -9.64 -30.36
C GLU A 132 -32.92 -9.64 -31.54
N PRO A 133 -32.71 -8.82 -32.59
CA PRO A 133 -33.47 -8.90 -33.83
C PRO A 133 -32.94 -10.01 -34.75
N VAL A 134 -33.87 -10.76 -35.36
CA VAL A 134 -33.59 -11.96 -36.16
C VAL A 134 -33.06 -11.62 -37.56
N ALA A 135 -31.96 -12.28 -37.96
CA ALA A 135 -31.43 -12.22 -39.32
C ALA A 135 -32.34 -12.96 -40.33
N LYS A 136 -32.45 -12.40 -41.55
CA LYS A 136 -32.97 -13.11 -42.73
C LYS A 136 -31.94 -13.04 -43.85
N THR A 137 -31.67 -14.18 -44.47
CA THR A 137 -30.92 -14.30 -45.73
C THR A 137 -31.85 -14.73 -46.87
N ASP A 138 -31.30 -14.71 -48.09
CA ASP A 138 -31.94 -14.99 -49.39
C ASP A 138 -32.83 -13.84 -49.93
N SER A 139 -32.73 -13.41 -51.19
CA SER A 139 -31.86 -13.88 -52.31
C SER A 139 -31.67 -12.80 -53.40
N ARG A 140 -30.72 -13.02 -54.31
CA ARG A 140 -30.35 -12.14 -55.46
C ARG A 140 -31.46 -12.11 -56.53
N PRO A 141 -31.57 -11.04 -57.35
CA PRO A 141 -30.98 -11.14 -58.69
C PRO A 141 -30.28 -9.86 -59.19
N THR A 142 -29.66 -9.96 -60.37
CA THR A 142 -28.93 -8.88 -61.08
C THR A 142 -29.27 -8.98 -62.57
N GLU A 143 -29.83 -7.92 -63.16
CA GLU A 143 -30.07 -7.64 -64.61
C GLU A 143 -31.01 -6.40 -64.66
N GLU A 144 -31.12 -5.61 -65.74
CA GLU A 144 -30.14 -5.07 -66.69
C GLU A 144 -30.78 -3.83 -67.40
N LEU A 145 -29.93 -2.93 -67.90
CA LEU A 145 -30.15 -2.05 -69.07
C LEU A 145 -31.32 -1.04 -69.21
N ALA A 146 -30.89 0.17 -69.64
CA ALA A 146 -31.45 1.01 -70.73
C ALA A 146 -32.16 2.34 -70.39
N MET A 147 -31.58 3.40 -70.96
CA MET A 147 -32.07 4.80 -71.05
C MET A 147 -33.10 4.95 -72.20
N PRO A 148 -33.78 6.10 -72.38
CA PRO A 148 -33.19 7.32 -72.98
C PRO A 148 -33.52 8.59 -72.15
N ALA A 149 -33.04 9.82 -72.37
CA ALA A 149 -31.98 10.50 -73.12
C ALA A 149 -32.44 11.99 -73.19
N GLY A 150 -31.53 12.96 -73.13
CA GLY A 150 -31.90 14.39 -73.18
C GLY A 150 -30.79 15.33 -72.72
N GLU A 151 -29.93 15.74 -73.66
CA GLU A 151 -28.78 16.64 -73.41
C GLU A 151 -29.19 18.12 -73.38
N LYS A 152 -28.44 18.97 -72.62
CA LYS A 152 -27.47 19.93 -73.22
C LYS A 152 -26.72 20.84 -72.22
N ASP A 153 -25.40 20.87 -72.42
CA ASP A 153 -24.44 21.99 -72.38
C ASP A 153 -24.23 22.88 -71.13
N GLU A 154 -23.05 22.66 -70.52
CA GLU A 154 -21.99 23.51 -69.92
C GLU A 154 -22.17 25.01 -69.50
N ALA A 155 -21.37 25.43 -68.51
CA ALA A 155 -21.42 26.72 -67.79
C ALA A 155 -20.46 27.81 -68.35
N PRO A 156 -20.49 29.09 -67.87
CA PRO A 156 -19.70 29.46 -66.67
C PRO A 156 -20.24 30.63 -65.78
N GLN A 157 -19.58 30.82 -64.62
CA GLN A 157 -19.47 31.98 -63.68
C GLN A 157 -20.36 33.25 -63.79
N PRO A 158 -20.74 33.84 -62.63
CA PRO A 158 -21.07 35.27 -62.51
C PRO A 158 -20.16 36.08 -61.56
N GLN A 159 -19.96 37.37 -61.87
CA GLN A 159 -19.38 38.41 -61.00
C GLN A 159 -20.42 39.46 -60.56
N HIS A 160 -20.04 40.33 -59.62
CA HIS A 160 -20.88 41.35 -58.96
C HIS A 160 -21.20 42.62 -59.78
N ALA A 161 -22.19 43.40 -59.30
CA ALA A 161 -22.32 44.85 -59.48
C ALA A 161 -23.17 45.47 -58.34
N ALA A 162 -23.20 46.78 -58.01
CA ALA A 162 -22.19 47.87 -58.00
C ALA A 162 -22.84 49.19 -57.45
N ALA A 163 -22.10 50.01 -56.67
CA ALA A 163 -22.26 51.49 -56.40
C ALA A 163 -21.46 51.88 -55.12
N ALA A 164 -20.34 52.63 -55.11
CA ALA A 164 -20.06 54.06 -55.43
C ALA A 164 -20.51 55.06 -54.30
N GLU A 165 -19.66 55.64 -53.41
CA GLU A 165 -18.51 56.61 -53.51
C GLU A 165 -18.91 58.13 -53.49
N PRO A 166 -18.02 59.14 -53.23
CA PRO A 166 -16.71 59.21 -52.52
C PRO A 166 -16.40 60.52 -51.67
N LYS A 167 -15.30 60.57 -50.87
CA LYS A 167 -14.17 61.60 -50.87
C LYS A 167 -13.43 61.94 -49.53
N ALA A 168 -12.08 61.94 -49.64
CA ALA A 168 -11.05 62.93 -49.20
C ALA A 168 -10.44 63.04 -47.75
N ASP A 169 -9.12 62.79 -47.72
CA ASP A 169 -7.96 63.51 -47.09
C ASP A 169 -7.66 63.67 -45.56
N ALA A 170 -6.48 63.11 -45.20
CA ALA A 170 -5.27 63.71 -44.55
C ALA A 170 -5.20 64.28 -43.09
N SER A 171 -4.13 63.81 -42.38
CA SER A 171 -3.11 64.61 -41.62
C SER A 171 -3.09 64.75 -40.06
N VAL A 172 -2.13 64.04 -39.42
CA VAL A 172 -1.05 64.49 -38.45
C VAL A 172 -1.34 65.13 -37.05
N THR A 173 -0.43 64.83 -36.07
CA THR A 173 -0.14 65.43 -34.72
C THR A 173 -1.13 65.14 -33.55
N ALA A 174 -0.68 64.63 -32.38
CA ALA A 174 -0.01 65.27 -31.20
C ALA A 174 -0.95 66.20 -30.39
N THR A 175 -0.96 66.29 -29.05
CA THR A 175 0.17 66.54 -28.11
C THR A 175 -0.17 66.12 -26.64
N GLU A 176 0.84 66.12 -25.76
CA GLU A 176 0.84 65.97 -24.28
C GLU A 176 0.12 67.09 -23.49
N VAL A 177 0.23 67.03 -22.13
CA VAL A 177 0.21 68.08 -21.06
C VAL A 177 -0.61 67.57 -19.84
N GLU A 178 -0.22 67.63 -18.55
CA GLU A 178 0.96 68.18 -17.83
C GLU A 178 1.18 67.46 -16.48
N ALA A 179 2.33 67.71 -15.82
CA ALA A 179 2.58 67.39 -14.40
C ALA A 179 2.27 68.59 -13.48
N PRO A 180 2.40 68.45 -12.14
CA PRO A 180 3.45 69.26 -11.50
C PRO A 180 4.24 68.59 -10.36
N THR A 181 5.47 69.09 -10.17
CA THR A 181 6.36 68.99 -8.99
C THR A 181 5.79 69.79 -7.79
N GLU A 182 6.29 69.81 -6.53
CA GLU A 182 7.56 69.44 -5.86
C GLU A 182 7.25 69.34 -4.33
N THR A 183 7.91 68.54 -3.48
CA THR A 183 9.03 69.01 -2.60
C THR A 183 9.62 67.86 -1.74
N THR A 184 10.87 68.05 -1.30
CA THR A 184 11.78 67.09 -0.65
C THR A 184 11.80 67.16 0.89
N SER A 185 12.12 66.06 1.59
CA SER A 185 12.97 66.04 2.80
C SER A 185 13.51 64.63 3.12
N GLU A 186 14.71 64.58 3.70
CA GLU A 186 15.59 63.41 3.98
C GLU A 186 15.02 62.45 5.08
N SER A 187 15.45 61.18 5.23
CA SER A 187 16.85 60.76 5.50
C SER A 187 17.19 59.26 5.28
N THR A 188 18.50 59.01 5.27
CA THR A 188 19.37 57.88 4.83
C THR A 188 19.20 56.46 5.45
N PRO A 189 19.90 55.43 4.89
CA PRO A 189 19.54 53.99 5.00
C PRO A 189 20.62 53.06 5.62
N GLN A 190 20.35 51.75 5.64
CA GLN A 190 21.34 50.65 5.60
C GLN A 190 20.87 49.59 4.58
N GLU A 191 21.67 49.24 3.54
CA GLU A 191 22.63 48.10 3.48
C GLU A 191 21.94 46.71 3.61
N HIS A 192 22.22 45.64 2.84
CA HIS A 192 22.97 45.36 1.60
C HIS A 192 22.45 43.97 1.12
N GLU A 193 22.56 43.47 -0.13
CA GLU A 193 23.28 43.85 -1.34
C GLU A 193 22.52 43.31 -2.61
N GLY A 194 23.14 43.18 -3.79
CA GLY A 194 22.53 42.55 -4.97
C GLY A 194 23.27 42.79 -6.29
N ILE A 195 24.33 42.02 -6.56
CA ILE A 195 25.11 42.14 -7.81
C ILE A 195 24.35 41.58 -9.03
N LYS A 196 24.10 42.43 -10.03
CA LYS A 196 23.73 42.04 -11.40
C LYS A 196 24.88 42.33 -12.36
N LEU A 197 25.30 41.31 -13.12
CA LEU A 197 26.15 41.49 -14.29
C LEU A 197 25.28 41.87 -15.49
N THR A 198 25.72 42.86 -16.28
CA THR A 198 25.19 43.11 -17.62
C THR A 198 26.33 43.57 -18.52
N ILE A 199 26.49 42.88 -19.64
CA ILE A 199 27.46 43.21 -20.69
C ILE A 199 26.89 44.39 -21.47
N THR A 200 27.70 45.41 -21.73
CA THR A 200 27.34 46.48 -22.67
C THR A 200 28.46 46.70 -23.68
N TYR A 201 28.04 46.87 -24.93
CA TYR A 201 28.85 47.00 -26.13
C TYR A 201 29.04 48.49 -26.47
N ASP A 202 30.22 48.87 -26.96
CA ASP A 202 30.56 50.25 -27.33
C ASP A 202 30.77 50.36 -28.86
N PRO A 203 30.04 51.24 -29.58
CA PRO A 203 30.05 51.28 -31.03
C PRO A 203 31.06 52.28 -31.65
N THR A 204 31.22 52.17 -32.97
CA THR A 204 31.87 53.13 -33.89
C THR A 204 33.38 53.35 -33.81
N THR A 205 34.11 52.68 -34.73
CA THR A 205 34.79 53.40 -35.82
C THR A 205 34.78 52.51 -37.06
N ASP A 206 34.38 53.08 -38.20
CA ASP A 206 34.21 52.41 -39.49
C ASP A 206 35.39 52.74 -40.41
N GLN A 207 36.07 51.72 -40.96
CA GLN A 207 36.77 51.76 -42.27
C GLN A 207 37.07 50.34 -42.82
N GLY A 208 36.48 50.03 -43.98
CA GLY A 208 37.32 49.76 -45.17
C GLY A 208 37.89 48.36 -45.44
N ALA A 209 37.04 47.48 -45.95
CA ALA A 209 37.27 46.63 -47.15
C ALA A 209 38.23 45.40 -47.17
N ALA A 210 37.84 44.47 -48.07
CA ALA A 210 38.63 43.44 -48.76
C ALA A 210 39.00 42.10 -48.06
N SER A 211 38.24 41.05 -48.40
CA SER A 211 38.72 39.66 -48.59
C SER A 211 39.71 39.59 -49.78
N PRO A 212 40.49 38.49 -50.04
CA PRO A 212 40.23 37.10 -49.65
C PRO A 212 41.45 36.25 -49.19
N ALA A 213 41.20 34.99 -48.79
CA ALA A 213 42.22 33.93 -48.69
C ALA A 213 42.65 33.40 -50.08
N PRO A 214 43.81 32.71 -50.23
CA PRO A 214 43.76 31.23 -50.16
C PRO A 214 45.07 30.45 -49.79
N GLN A 215 44.89 29.16 -49.43
CA GLN A 215 45.77 27.97 -49.68
C GLN A 215 47.19 27.84 -49.07
N THR A 216 47.47 26.67 -48.46
CA THR A 216 48.49 25.64 -48.88
C THR A 216 49.07 24.79 -47.70
N GLN A 217 48.97 23.46 -47.75
CA GLN A 217 49.79 22.44 -47.04
C GLN A 217 50.85 21.85 -48.04
N PRO A 218 51.80 20.90 -47.76
CA PRO A 218 52.08 20.08 -46.55
C PRO A 218 53.59 19.73 -46.20
N ALA A 219 53.83 19.17 -44.98
CA ALA A 219 54.85 18.14 -44.59
C ALA A 219 56.38 18.36 -44.88
N PRO A 220 57.35 17.47 -44.46
CA PRO A 220 57.33 16.27 -43.59
C PRO A 220 58.43 16.25 -42.46
N ALA A 221 58.59 15.11 -41.75
CA ALA A 221 59.60 14.85 -40.70
C ALA A 221 60.87 14.10 -41.20
N PRO A 222 61.94 13.96 -40.37
CA PRO A 222 62.41 12.59 -40.02
C PRO A 222 63.04 12.37 -38.61
N LYS A 223 63.16 11.07 -38.26
CA LYS A 223 63.89 10.43 -37.12
C LYS A 223 65.43 10.41 -37.39
N PRO A 224 66.36 10.08 -36.44
CA PRO A 224 66.45 8.76 -35.77
C PRO A 224 66.95 8.78 -34.28
N GLU A 225 67.65 7.74 -33.82
CA GLU A 225 67.46 7.10 -32.51
C GLU A 225 68.77 6.73 -31.76
N ALA A 226 68.62 6.46 -30.45
CA ALA A 226 69.51 5.70 -29.52
C ALA A 226 70.52 6.44 -28.62
N ALA A 227 70.27 6.39 -27.29
CA ALA A 227 71.27 6.06 -26.25
C ALA A 227 70.64 5.74 -24.88
N ALA A 228 71.13 4.67 -24.23
CA ALA A 228 71.03 4.30 -22.80
C ALA A 228 69.65 3.95 -22.18
N GLN A 229 69.68 2.89 -21.36
CA GLN A 229 68.54 2.25 -20.68
C GLN A 229 68.36 2.77 -19.24
N ALA A 230 67.12 2.89 -18.79
CA ALA A 230 66.73 2.87 -17.36
C ALA A 230 65.32 2.27 -17.24
N GLU A 231 65.16 1.28 -16.36
CA GLU A 231 63.93 0.51 -16.12
C GLU A 231 63.87 0.17 -14.60
N PRO A 232 62.74 -0.28 -14.05
CA PRO A 232 61.65 0.57 -13.56
C PRO A 232 61.57 0.62 -12.01
N ALA A 233 60.82 1.59 -11.47
CA ALA A 233 60.52 1.69 -10.03
C ALA A 233 59.15 1.05 -9.67
N PRO A 234 59.04 0.24 -8.59
CA PRO A 234 57.82 -0.51 -8.26
C PRO A 234 56.90 0.15 -7.21
N GLU A 235 55.79 -0.54 -6.92
CA GLU A 235 54.62 -0.23 -6.07
C GLU A 235 54.85 0.37 -4.65
N PRO A 236 53.84 1.06 -4.09
CA PRO A 236 53.73 1.34 -2.66
C PRO A 236 52.67 0.48 -1.94
N ALA A 237 53.08 -0.17 -0.84
CA ALA A 237 52.23 -0.70 0.23
C ALA A 237 53.10 -0.89 1.50
N PRO A 238 52.51 -1.16 2.69
CA PRO A 238 51.42 -0.48 3.38
C PRO A 238 51.94 0.17 4.70
N VAL A 239 51.08 0.86 5.48
CA VAL A 239 51.42 1.35 6.83
C VAL A 239 50.53 0.70 7.89
N ALA A 240 51.13 0.28 9.00
CA ALA A 240 50.49 -0.47 10.08
C ALA A 240 50.40 0.29 11.42
N THR A 241 49.54 -0.24 12.28
CA THR A 241 49.09 0.18 13.61
C THR A 241 50.17 0.37 14.69
N PRO A 242 49.85 1.13 15.77
CA PRO A 242 50.41 0.89 17.11
C PRO A 242 49.33 0.55 18.17
N GLN A 243 49.71 -0.28 19.14
CA GLN A 243 48.91 -0.75 20.31
C GLN A 243 49.91 -1.15 21.45
N PRO A 244 49.50 -1.51 22.69
CA PRO A 244 49.02 -0.67 23.81
C PRO A 244 49.85 -0.81 25.14
N ALA A 245 49.25 -0.33 26.26
CA ALA A 245 49.40 -0.74 27.70
C ALA A 245 50.14 0.25 28.65
N PRO A 246 49.94 0.21 30.00
CA PRO A 246 49.12 -0.73 30.81
C PRO A 246 48.18 -0.13 31.90
N THR A 247 47.43 -1.06 32.49
CA THR A 247 46.46 -1.12 33.62
C THR A 247 46.84 -0.47 34.97
N THR A 248 45.86 0.07 35.74
CA THR A 248 45.42 -0.44 37.08
C THR A 248 44.30 0.37 37.78
N GLN A 249 43.46 -0.34 38.55
CA GLN A 249 42.61 0.08 39.71
C GLN A 249 43.17 -0.69 40.96
N PRO A 250 42.75 -0.50 42.25
CA PRO A 250 41.68 0.33 42.84
C PRO A 250 41.97 1.07 44.21
N ALA A 251 40.95 1.80 44.71
CA ALA A 251 40.51 1.93 46.14
C ALA A 251 41.09 2.96 47.17
N ALA A 252 40.16 3.43 48.04
CA ALA A 252 40.29 3.81 49.48
C ALA A 252 40.37 5.30 49.97
N GLY A 253 39.22 5.98 49.91
CA GLY A 253 38.53 6.90 50.86
C GLY A 253 39.17 7.59 52.10
N LYS A 254 38.57 8.74 52.48
CA LYS A 254 38.06 9.09 53.85
C LYS A 254 37.38 10.49 53.98
N LYS A 255 36.14 10.48 54.49
CA LYS A 255 35.45 11.40 55.46
C LYS A 255 35.67 12.94 55.47
N ASP A 256 34.56 13.67 55.32
CA ASP A 256 33.89 14.63 56.26
C ASP A 256 34.69 15.78 56.95
N PRO A 257 34.07 16.95 57.32
CA PRO A 257 32.64 17.13 57.63
C PRO A 257 31.90 18.43 57.20
N ASP A 258 30.57 18.28 57.14
CA ASP A 258 29.47 19.14 57.64
C ASP A 258 29.63 20.67 57.83
N ALA A 259 28.76 21.44 57.18
CA ALA A 259 28.18 22.69 57.71
C ALA A 259 26.81 22.98 57.05
N THR A 260 25.80 23.31 57.85
CA THR A 260 24.38 23.46 57.45
C THR A 260 23.92 24.93 57.36
N ALA A 261 22.90 25.24 56.52
CA ALA A 261 21.66 25.99 56.88
C ALA A 261 21.01 26.90 55.79
N LYS A 262 19.81 26.50 55.34
CA LYS A 262 18.51 27.21 55.49
C LYS A 262 18.10 28.43 54.59
N ALA A 263 17.33 28.10 53.54
CA ALA A 263 15.98 28.59 53.13
C ALA A 263 15.52 30.09 53.19
N ALA A 264 15.00 30.57 52.03
CA ALA A 264 13.74 31.32 51.72
C ALA A 264 13.36 32.61 52.53
N PRO A 265 12.77 33.69 51.91
CA PRO A 265 11.45 33.64 51.22
C PRO A 265 11.19 34.63 50.03
N GLU A 266 9.93 34.68 49.57
CA GLU A 266 9.35 35.44 48.42
C GLU A 266 8.79 36.87 48.79
N PRO A 267 7.76 37.48 48.13
CA PRO A 267 7.88 38.43 47.00
C PRO A 267 7.08 39.77 47.15
N LYS A 268 7.18 40.73 46.20
CA LYS A 268 6.02 41.52 45.66
C LYS A 268 6.32 42.63 44.61
N ALA A 269 5.35 42.77 43.68
CA ALA A 269 4.84 43.96 42.96
C ALA A 269 5.65 44.62 41.80
N ALA A 270 4.91 44.97 40.73
CA ALA A 270 5.33 45.66 39.50
C ALA A 270 4.92 47.16 39.48
N PRO A 271 5.27 47.97 38.45
CA PRO A 271 4.42 48.08 37.23
C PRO A 271 5.11 48.37 35.85
N VAL A 272 4.47 47.89 34.75
CA VAL A 272 4.13 48.51 33.41
C VAL A 272 5.21 49.39 32.68
N VAL A 273 5.53 49.29 31.37
CA VAL A 273 4.78 49.67 30.12
C VAL A 273 5.49 49.15 28.82
N GLU A 274 4.71 48.58 27.86
CA GLU A 274 4.67 48.64 26.35
C GLU A 274 5.96 48.87 25.47
N ASP A 275 6.03 48.54 24.17
CA ASP A 275 5.08 47.91 23.21
C ASP A 275 5.77 47.18 22.03
N ALA A 276 5.00 46.41 21.25
CA ALA A 276 5.33 45.99 19.88
C ALA A 276 4.06 45.94 19.00
N PRO A 277 4.06 46.48 17.77
CA PRO A 277 2.82 46.72 17.02
C PRO A 277 2.21 45.45 16.42
N SER A 278 0.88 45.37 16.47
CA SER A 278 0.06 44.38 15.76
C SER A 278 -0.83 45.07 14.71
N ILE A 279 -1.04 44.41 13.57
CA ILE A 279 -1.91 44.89 12.49
C ILE A 279 -3.24 44.13 12.57
N SER A 280 -4.35 44.86 12.61
CA SER A 280 -5.71 44.33 12.64
C SER A 280 -6.51 44.77 11.41
N LEU A 281 -7.27 43.85 10.83
CA LEU A 281 -8.19 44.11 9.71
C LEU A 281 -9.63 44.20 10.21
N THR A 282 -10.34 45.24 9.76
CA THR A 282 -11.72 45.53 10.18
C THR A 282 -12.72 44.89 9.22
N ILE A 283 -13.72 44.17 9.76
CA ILE A 283 -14.97 43.85 9.06
C ILE A 283 -16.10 44.50 9.85
N THR A 284 -16.86 45.38 9.20
CA THR A 284 -17.93 46.16 9.82
C THR A 284 -19.26 45.40 9.79
N TYR A 285 -19.94 45.31 10.93
CA TYR A 285 -21.33 44.87 11.03
C TYR A 285 -22.09 45.89 11.91
N ASP A 286 -23.30 46.26 11.49
CA ASP A 286 -24.06 47.39 12.03
C ASP A 286 -25.33 46.91 12.76
N PRO A 287 -25.49 47.14 14.08
CA PRO A 287 -26.62 46.63 14.86
C PRO A 287 -27.58 47.71 15.39
N THR A 288 -28.83 47.65 14.95
CA THR A 288 -30.03 48.24 15.60
C THR A 288 -31.22 47.29 15.32
N GLN A 289 -32.13 46.94 16.22
CA GLN A 289 -32.46 47.42 17.58
C GLN A 289 -33.17 46.29 18.37
N ASP A 290 -33.24 46.39 19.70
CA ASP A 290 -33.99 45.47 20.59
C ASP A 290 -35.51 45.69 20.57
N GLU A 291 -36.30 44.62 20.78
CA GLU A 291 -37.22 44.41 21.93
C GLU A 291 -38.24 43.26 21.70
N GLU A 292 -38.47 42.44 22.74
CA GLU A 292 -39.60 41.48 22.89
C GLU A 292 -40.87 42.23 23.38
N PRO A 293 -42.13 41.69 23.32
CA PRO A 293 -42.49 40.29 23.64
C PRO A 293 -43.69 39.66 22.86
N ALA A 294 -44.02 38.41 23.21
CA ALA A 294 -45.26 37.69 22.81
C ALA A 294 -46.42 37.91 23.84
N PRO A 295 -47.61 37.27 23.75
CA PRO A 295 -48.25 36.49 22.66
C PRO A 295 -49.73 36.88 22.36
N GLU A 296 -50.34 36.38 21.27
CA GLU A 296 -51.72 35.79 21.24
C GLU A 296 -52.22 35.42 19.83
N GLY A 297 -52.99 34.31 19.74
CA GLY A 297 -54.29 34.29 19.04
C GLY A 297 -54.41 34.24 17.49
N SER A 298 -54.79 33.05 17.01
CA SER A 298 -55.76 32.81 15.90
C SER A 298 -55.27 32.57 14.44
N LEU A 299 -55.67 31.39 13.97
CA LEU A 299 -55.70 30.82 12.60
C LEU A 299 -56.68 31.60 11.66
N PRO A 300 -56.71 31.40 10.30
CA PRO A 300 -56.53 30.11 9.63
C PRO A 300 -55.85 30.02 8.24
N ALA A 301 -55.74 28.75 7.83
CA ALA A 301 -55.19 28.14 6.63
C ALA A 301 -55.65 28.66 5.25
N GLU A 302 -54.86 28.34 4.22
CA GLU A 302 -55.22 27.33 3.19
C GLU A 302 -53.94 26.69 2.59
N GLY A 303 -54.05 25.50 1.96
CA GLY A 303 -53.05 25.04 0.98
C GLY A 303 -52.16 23.83 1.32
N SER A 304 -52.68 22.76 1.94
CA SER A 304 -52.00 21.45 1.99
C SER A 304 -52.89 20.34 1.42
N PHE A 305 -52.37 19.55 0.49
CA PHE A 305 -53.02 18.34 -0.02
C PHE A 305 -52.11 17.12 0.20
N SER A 306 -52.68 16.13 0.89
CA SER A 306 -51.99 14.92 1.36
C SER A 306 -51.89 13.83 0.30
N PHE A 307 -50.97 12.89 0.49
CA PHE A 307 -51.16 11.52 0.04
C PHE A 307 -50.80 10.53 1.16
N GLU A 308 -51.80 9.80 1.65
CA GLU A 308 -51.62 8.74 2.63
C GLU A 308 -52.65 7.63 2.35
N GLU A 309 -52.22 6.56 1.66
CA GLU A 309 -52.66 5.19 1.96
C GLU A 309 -51.84 4.15 1.18
N GLN A 310 -51.05 3.35 1.91
CA GLN A 310 -50.96 1.88 1.80
C GLN A 310 -49.75 1.37 2.59
N ARG A 311 -49.99 0.97 3.84
CA ARG A 311 -48.98 0.43 4.76
C ARG A 311 -49.19 -1.08 4.92
N PRO A 312 -48.32 -1.94 4.38
CA PRO A 312 -48.33 -3.36 4.73
C PRO A 312 -47.94 -3.54 6.20
N ALA A 313 -48.69 -4.37 6.94
CA ALA A 313 -48.39 -4.65 8.34
C ALA A 313 -47.11 -5.51 8.47
N VAL A 314 -46.09 -4.96 9.13
CA VAL A 314 -44.89 -5.72 9.52
C VAL A 314 -45.16 -6.40 10.86
N PRO A 315 -45.00 -7.74 10.99
CA PRO A 315 -45.19 -8.42 12.27
C PRO A 315 -44.10 -8.00 13.27
N ALA A 316 -44.49 -7.85 14.54
CA ALA A 316 -43.61 -7.40 15.61
C ALA A 316 -42.38 -8.32 15.76
N ARG A 317 -41.18 -7.72 15.73
CA ARG A 317 -39.91 -8.42 16.00
C ARG A 317 -39.84 -8.77 17.49
N PRO A 318 -39.56 -10.03 17.88
CA PRO A 318 -39.42 -10.39 19.29
C PRO A 318 -38.21 -9.68 19.91
N ALA A 319 -38.31 -9.36 21.20
CA ALA A 319 -37.24 -8.73 21.98
C ALA A 319 -35.94 -9.56 21.94
N PRO A 320 -34.76 -8.92 21.98
CA PRO A 320 -33.49 -9.63 21.95
C PRO A 320 -33.31 -10.49 23.20
N GLN A 321 -33.41 -11.80 23.03
CA GLN A 321 -32.91 -12.76 24.02
C GLN A 321 -31.38 -12.64 24.07
N GLN A 322 -30.82 -12.53 25.29
CA GLN A 322 -29.37 -12.50 25.51
C GLN A 322 -28.71 -13.72 24.86
N GLN A 323 -27.96 -13.50 23.79
CA GLN A 323 -27.13 -14.53 23.19
C GLN A 323 -25.86 -14.67 24.04
N GLY A 324 -25.79 -15.74 24.82
CA GLY A 324 -24.58 -16.10 25.56
C GLY A 324 -23.41 -16.40 24.62
N ASP A 325 -22.20 -16.18 25.12
CA ASP A 325 -20.94 -16.16 24.37
C ASP A 325 -20.77 -17.33 23.39
N ALA A 326 -20.83 -17.00 22.10
CA ALA A 326 -20.53 -17.93 21.02
C ALA A 326 -19.01 -18.04 20.84
N VAL A 327 -18.34 -18.76 21.75
CA VAL A 327 -16.92 -19.08 21.66
C VAL A 327 -16.62 -19.80 20.33
N GLN A 328 -15.97 -19.09 19.40
CA GLN A 328 -15.38 -19.71 18.22
C GLN A 328 -14.09 -20.46 18.60
N PRO A 329 -13.72 -21.51 17.84
CA PRO A 329 -12.52 -22.29 18.14
C PRO A 329 -11.27 -21.56 17.64
N GLU A 330 -10.79 -20.60 18.43
CA GLU A 330 -9.38 -20.19 18.32
C GLU A 330 -8.49 -21.43 18.49
N GLY A 331 -7.42 -21.53 17.70
CA GLY A 331 -6.29 -22.40 18.03
C GLY A 331 -5.77 -22.05 19.43
N PRO A 332 -5.09 -22.97 20.14
CA PRO A 332 -4.78 -22.82 21.56
C PRO A 332 -4.02 -21.52 21.84
N ALA A 333 -4.75 -20.48 22.24
CA ALA A 333 -4.24 -19.12 22.27
C ALA A 333 -2.98 -19.02 23.14
N LEU A 334 -2.01 -18.24 22.66
CA LEU A 334 -0.83 -17.78 23.42
C LEU A 334 -1.23 -16.73 24.48
N SER A 335 -2.34 -17.02 25.17
CA SER A 335 -3.17 -16.22 26.08
C SER A 335 -2.48 -15.75 27.36
N SER A 336 -1.19 -16.04 27.51
CA SER A 336 -0.34 -15.55 28.60
C SER A 336 1.05 -15.23 28.03
N GLN A 337 1.15 -14.12 27.28
CA GLN A 337 2.42 -13.65 26.70
C GLN A 337 3.49 -13.31 27.76
N SER A 338 3.13 -13.23 29.04
CA SER A 338 4.06 -13.05 30.17
C SER A 338 5.17 -14.11 30.29
N ASP A 339 4.96 -15.29 29.69
CA ASP A 339 5.94 -16.39 29.70
C ASP A 339 6.87 -16.41 28.47
N LEU A 340 6.60 -15.54 27.48
CA LEU A 340 7.41 -15.37 26.27
C LEU A 340 8.62 -14.45 26.54
N PRO A 341 9.72 -14.59 25.77
CA PRO A 341 10.81 -13.62 25.84
C PRO A 341 10.30 -12.24 25.46
N GLN A 342 10.76 -11.21 26.16
CA GLN A 342 10.48 -9.82 25.81
C GLN A 342 11.45 -9.38 24.71
N THR A 343 12.74 -9.58 24.93
CA THR A 343 13.82 -9.21 24.01
C THR A 343 14.63 -10.44 23.64
N ILE A 344 14.80 -10.75 22.36
CA ILE A 344 15.57 -11.90 21.86
C ILE A 344 17.03 -11.80 22.30
N SER A 345 17.67 -10.64 22.09
CA SER A 345 19.07 -10.41 22.45
C SER A 345 19.38 -10.67 23.93
N LEU A 346 18.43 -10.36 24.83
CA LEU A 346 18.55 -10.57 26.28
C LEU A 346 18.05 -11.96 26.72
N ASP A 347 16.86 -12.38 26.34
CA ASP A 347 16.16 -13.54 26.92
C ASP A 347 16.43 -14.87 26.19
N VAL A 348 16.92 -14.83 24.94
CA VAL A 348 17.07 -16.00 24.08
C VAL A 348 18.56 -16.32 23.81
N HIS A 349 18.91 -17.60 23.89
CA HIS A 349 20.21 -18.11 23.50
C HIS A 349 20.22 -18.47 22.01
N CYS A 350 21.00 -17.75 21.22
CA CYS A 350 21.37 -18.20 19.88
C CYS A 350 22.64 -19.03 19.95
N LYS A 351 22.68 -20.18 19.26
CA LYS A 351 23.90 -20.97 19.10
C LYS A 351 24.70 -20.46 17.91
N ASP A 352 26.01 -20.67 17.92
CA ASP A 352 26.94 -20.30 16.84
C ASP A 352 26.51 -20.83 15.46
N GLU A 353 25.92 -22.02 15.38
CA GLU A 353 25.41 -22.61 14.11
C GLU A 353 24.29 -21.74 13.49
N PHE A 354 23.35 -21.26 14.31
CA PHE A 354 22.26 -20.40 13.86
C PHE A 354 22.70 -18.95 13.65
N LEU A 355 23.64 -18.44 14.46
CA LEU A 355 24.25 -17.13 14.21
C LEU A 355 24.96 -17.12 12.86
N ARG A 356 25.78 -18.15 12.58
CA ARG A 356 26.48 -18.27 11.30
C ARG A 356 25.50 -18.34 10.12
N ALA A 357 24.43 -19.12 10.24
CA ALA A 357 23.39 -19.18 9.20
C ALA A 357 22.75 -17.80 8.97
N LEU A 358 22.38 -17.07 10.02
CA LEU A 358 21.83 -15.71 9.89
C LEU A 358 22.82 -14.74 9.22
N TYR A 359 24.11 -14.76 9.58
CA TYR A 359 25.16 -13.99 8.90
C TYR A 359 25.45 -14.42 7.45
N GLN A 360 24.92 -15.56 6.99
CA GLN A 360 25.02 -16.05 5.60
C GLN A 360 23.77 -15.73 4.77
N MET A 361 22.68 -15.28 5.40
CA MET A 361 21.40 -14.96 4.75
C MET A 361 21.07 -13.47 4.81
N LEU A 362 21.50 -12.75 5.85
CA LEU A 362 21.23 -11.32 6.02
C LEU A 362 22.35 -10.46 5.41
N PRO A 363 22.07 -9.21 4.99
CA PRO A 363 23.08 -8.29 4.47
C PRO A 363 24.19 -8.00 5.49
N LEU A 364 25.42 -7.74 5.01
CA LEU A 364 26.61 -7.60 5.87
C LEU A 364 26.60 -6.38 6.80
N ASP A 365 25.81 -5.35 6.49
CA ASP A 365 25.71 -4.10 7.25
C ASP A 365 24.62 -4.12 8.33
N VAL A 366 23.89 -5.23 8.47
CA VAL A 366 22.71 -5.36 9.35
C VAL A 366 23.08 -5.94 10.72
N ASP A 367 22.57 -5.31 11.79
CA ASP A 367 22.56 -5.92 13.12
C ASP A 367 21.52 -7.05 13.17
N VAL A 368 22.01 -8.28 13.02
CA VAL A 368 21.22 -9.52 13.11
C VAL A 368 20.41 -9.59 14.41
N MET A 369 20.96 -9.17 15.55
CA MET A 369 20.26 -9.25 16.84
C MET A 369 19.19 -8.16 16.95
N GLY A 370 19.47 -6.96 16.45
CA GLY A 370 18.50 -5.89 16.27
C GLY A 370 17.32 -6.31 15.40
N VAL A 371 17.56 -6.92 14.24
CA VAL A 371 16.51 -7.47 13.37
C VAL A 371 15.65 -8.50 14.11
N LEU A 372 16.27 -9.44 14.83
CA LEU A 372 15.55 -10.45 15.60
C LEU A 372 14.67 -9.81 16.69
N ASP A 373 15.16 -8.80 17.40
CA ASP A 373 14.39 -8.06 18.40
C ASP A 373 13.21 -7.29 17.78
N GLU A 374 13.42 -6.63 16.64
CA GLU A 374 12.40 -5.89 15.91
C GLU A 374 11.30 -6.80 15.33
N ASP A 375 11.67 -7.84 14.60
CA ASP A 375 10.72 -8.75 13.94
C ASP A 375 9.95 -9.58 14.99
N TRP A 376 10.59 -9.91 16.13
CA TRP A 376 9.91 -10.48 17.28
C TRP A 376 8.88 -9.53 17.92
N SER A 377 9.21 -8.22 18.03
CA SER A 377 8.28 -7.20 18.51
C SER A 377 7.07 -7.05 17.58
N VAL A 378 7.29 -7.02 16.27
CA VAL A 378 6.23 -7.01 15.25
C VAL A 378 5.36 -8.26 15.38
N ALA A 379 5.95 -9.45 15.44
CA ALA A 379 5.19 -10.68 15.48
C ALA A 379 4.36 -10.86 16.76
N ARG A 380 4.85 -10.37 17.92
CA ARG A 380 4.08 -10.32 19.18
C ARG A 380 2.93 -9.32 19.12
N SER A 381 3.18 -8.10 18.65
CA SER A 381 2.19 -7.00 18.62
C SER A 381 1.05 -7.25 17.64
N THR A 382 1.34 -7.88 16.50
CA THR A 382 0.38 -8.10 15.39
C THR A 382 -0.16 -9.54 15.31
N ALA A 383 0.05 -10.34 16.37
CA ALA A 383 -0.41 -11.72 16.50
C ALA A 383 0.04 -12.69 15.39
N LEU A 384 1.24 -12.50 14.81
CA LEU A 384 1.84 -13.40 13.81
C LEU A 384 2.55 -14.63 14.42
N LEU A 385 2.61 -14.73 15.76
CA LEU A 385 3.20 -15.87 16.45
C LEU A 385 2.40 -17.17 16.23
N THR A 386 3.10 -18.23 15.86
CA THR A 386 2.53 -19.58 15.71
C THR A 386 3.16 -20.60 16.66
N GLY A 387 2.54 -21.77 16.81
CA GLY A 387 3.07 -22.87 17.63
C GLY A 387 2.41 -23.03 19.01
N THR A 388 3.23 -23.17 20.05
CA THR A 388 2.83 -23.59 21.40
C THR A 388 3.61 -22.84 22.49
N ARG A 389 3.14 -22.87 23.74
CA ARG A 389 3.78 -22.19 24.89
C ARG A 389 5.24 -22.59 25.18
N SER A 390 5.75 -23.67 24.58
CA SER A 390 7.15 -24.13 24.72
C SER A 390 7.93 -24.19 23.39
N ARG A 391 7.27 -23.94 22.26
CA ARG A 391 7.88 -23.86 20.93
C ARG A 391 7.08 -22.86 20.09
N VAL A 392 7.63 -21.66 19.89
CA VAL A 392 6.98 -20.54 19.21
C VAL A 392 7.76 -20.22 17.94
N THR A 393 7.06 -19.97 16.84
CA THR A 393 7.66 -19.62 15.55
C THR A 393 7.16 -18.24 15.12
N PHE A 394 8.06 -17.41 14.59
CA PHE A 394 7.77 -16.08 14.08
C PHE A 394 8.50 -15.84 12.74
N PRO A 395 7.91 -15.06 11.82
CA PRO A 395 8.56 -14.67 10.57
C PRO A 395 9.56 -13.51 10.78
N LEU A 396 10.60 -13.48 9.97
CA LEU A 396 11.46 -12.31 9.75
C LEU A 396 10.95 -11.50 8.56
N ARG A 397 11.53 -10.31 8.36
CA ARG A 397 11.31 -9.48 7.17
C ARG A 397 11.96 -10.00 5.89
N TYR A 398 12.87 -10.96 5.99
CA TYR A 398 13.61 -11.51 4.84
C TYR A 398 12.85 -12.67 4.19
N LEU A 399 12.88 -12.74 2.86
CA LEU A 399 12.16 -13.71 2.04
C LEU A 399 13.13 -14.66 1.33
N HIS A 400 12.74 -15.92 1.13
CA HIS A 400 13.48 -16.87 0.30
C HIS A 400 13.40 -16.50 -1.18
N GLU A 401 14.51 -16.59 -1.92
CA GLU A 401 14.55 -16.29 -3.36
C GLU A 401 13.68 -17.25 -4.20
N ASP A 402 13.51 -18.50 -3.75
CA ASP A 402 12.84 -19.56 -4.53
C ASP A 402 11.31 -19.45 -4.53
N ASP A 403 10.71 -19.10 -3.39
CA ASP A 403 9.25 -19.13 -3.20
C ASP A 403 8.65 -17.84 -2.60
N GLY A 404 9.49 -16.85 -2.27
CA GLY A 404 9.07 -15.58 -1.68
C GLY A 404 8.47 -15.71 -0.28
N THR A 405 8.63 -16.85 0.41
CA THR A 405 8.12 -17.01 1.78
C THR A 405 9.07 -16.39 2.81
N PRO A 406 8.55 -15.81 3.92
CA PRO A 406 9.42 -15.25 4.95
C PRO A 406 10.24 -16.30 5.69
N VAL A 407 11.52 -16.02 5.92
CA VAL A 407 12.41 -16.79 6.81
C VAL A 407 11.77 -16.88 8.19
N THR A 408 11.67 -18.09 8.74
CA THR A 408 10.98 -18.36 10.01
C THR A 408 11.94 -18.79 11.11
N ILE A 409 11.88 -18.09 12.25
CA ILE A 409 12.67 -18.41 13.44
C ILE A 409 11.81 -19.14 14.46
N THR A 410 12.28 -20.30 14.91
CA THR A 410 11.59 -21.10 15.93
C THR A 410 12.35 -21.08 17.25
N LEU A 411 11.72 -20.54 18.28
CA LEU A 411 12.18 -20.48 19.66
C LEU A 411 11.66 -21.68 20.45
N LYS A 412 12.53 -22.30 21.26
CA LYS A 412 12.18 -23.40 22.16
C LYS A 412 12.49 -23.04 23.60
N ARG A 413 11.54 -23.31 24.49
CA ARG A 413 11.70 -23.18 25.94
C ARG A 413 12.29 -24.47 26.51
N SER A 414 13.38 -24.34 27.25
CA SER A 414 14.02 -25.45 27.97
C SER A 414 13.66 -25.42 29.46
N ALA A 415 13.55 -26.60 30.07
CA ALA A 415 13.38 -26.74 31.52
C ALA A 415 14.69 -26.47 32.28
N LYS A 416 15.84 -26.68 31.65
CA LYS A 416 17.18 -26.31 32.16
C LYS A 416 17.71 -25.14 31.33
N ALA A 417 18.19 -24.09 31.99
CA ALA A 417 18.74 -22.94 31.29
C ALA A 417 19.97 -23.32 30.45
N SER A 418 20.02 -22.88 29.19
CA SER A 418 21.18 -22.97 28.31
C SER A 418 21.89 -21.62 28.33
N ALA A 419 23.18 -21.58 28.69
CA ALA A 419 23.93 -20.34 28.90
C ALA A 419 23.19 -19.31 29.79
N GLY A 420 22.51 -19.78 30.85
CA GLY A 420 21.70 -18.93 31.76
C GLY A 420 20.32 -18.55 31.24
N LYS A 421 20.02 -18.73 29.96
CA LYS A 421 18.74 -18.36 29.32
C LYS A 421 17.77 -19.55 29.24
N ARG A 422 16.46 -19.31 29.43
CA ARG A 422 15.42 -20.37 29.37
C ARG A 422 14.87 -20.62 27.97
N TRP A 423 15.09 -19.69 27.05
CA TRP A 423 14.70 -19.80 25.65
C TRP A 423 15.96 -19.94 24.78
N SER A 424 15.87 -20.69 23.70
CA SER A 424 16.90 -20.75 22.66
C SER A 424 16.28 -20.80 21.28
N ILE A 425 16.96 -20.24 20.28
CA ILE A 425 16.65 -20.57 18.88
C ILE A 425 16.90 -22.07 18.70
N SER A 426 15.95 -22.77 18.09
CA SER A 426 16.01 -24.21 17.87
C SER A 426 15.89 -24.62 16.40
N CYS A 427 15.28 -23.78 15.57
CA CYS A 427 15.24 -23.97 14.12
C CYS A 427 15.22 -22.64 13.39
N ILE A 428 15.79 -22.64 12.18
CA ILE A 428 15.53 -21.66 11.12
C ILE A 428 14.87 -22.44 9.99
N ASP A 429 13.69 -22.00 9.51
CA ASP A 429 12.90 -22.67 8.45
C ASP A 429 12.64 -24.18 8.67
N GLY A 430 12.65 -24.58 9.94
CA GLY A 430 12.47 -25.98 10.36
C GLY A 430 13.76 -26.80 10.41
N ASP A 431 14.87 -26.36 9.83
CA ASP A 431 16.20 -26.95 10.02
C ASP A 431 16.68 -26.68 11.45
N ASP A 432 17.10 -27.74 12.15
CA ASP A 432 17.56 -27.70 13.55
C ASP A 432 19.07 -27.47 13.70
N GLY A 433 19.75 -27.11 12.61
CA GLY A 433 21.20 -26.89 12.52
C GLY A 433 21.97 -28.11 12.01
N THR A 434 21.27 -29.21 11.68
CA THR A 434 21.88 -30.46 11.20
C THR A 434 21.72 -30.70 9.70
N GLY A 435 20.92 -29.89 9.01
CA GLY A 435 20.83 -29.90 7.56
C GLY A 435 22.08 -29.36 6.87
N ALA A 436 22.10 -29.46 5.53
CA ALA A 436 22.97 -28.63 4.73
C ALA A 436 22.43 -27.20 4.81
N MET A 437 22.95 -26.44 5.79
CA MET A 437 22.56 -25.04 6.05
C MET A 437 22.57 -24.24 4.74
N HIS A 438 21.59 -23.33 4.61
CA HIS A 438 21.28 -22.54 3.41
C HIS A 438 22.50 -22.15 2.57
N GLU A 439 22.38 -22.31 1.25
CA GLU A 439 23.43 -21.91 0.30
C GLU A 439 23.78 -20.43 0.54
N PRO A 440 25.08 -20.06 0.62
CA PRO A 440 25.48 -18.71 1.00
C PRO A 440 24.91 -17.70 0.01
N VAL A 441 24.06 -16.81 0.52
CA VAL A 441 23.49 -15.73 -0.28
C VAL A 441 24.59 -14.74 -0.63
N GLY A 442 24.41 -13.98 -1.71
CA GLY A 442 25.35 -12.94 -2.11
C GLY A 442 25.53 -11.86 -1.04
N ILE A 443 26.48 -10.95 -1.25
CA ILE A 443 26.78 -9.84 -0.32
C ILE A 443 25.55 -8.97 -0.01
N GLU A 444 24.58 -8.94 -0.93
CA GLU A 444 23.30 -8.23 -0.84
C GLU A 444 22.32 -8.86 0.18
N GLY A 445 22.52 -10.12 0.57
CA GLY A 445 21.59 -10.86 1.44
C GLY A 445 20.27 -11.23 0.76
N LEU A 446 19.36 -11.84 1.52
CA LEU A 446 18.02 -12.17 1.06
C LEU A 446 17.18 -10.89 0.80
N PRO A 447 16.24 -10.92 -0.16
CA PRO A 447 15.30 -9.82 -0.36
C PRO A 447 14.39 -9.61 0.85
N THR A 448 13.91 -8.39 1.05
CA THR A 448 12.96 -8.06 2.13
C THR A 448 11.52 -8.02 1.65
N VAL A 449 10.59 -8.32 2.56
CA VAL A 449 9.15 -8.15 2.36
C VAL A 449 8.80 -6.69 2.03
N ASP A 450 7.88 -6.51 1.10
CA ASP A 450 7.30 -5.21 0.78
C ASP A 450 6.61 -4.61 2.03
N GLU A 451 7.16 -3.51 2.54
CA GLU A 451 6.62 -2.83 3.73
C GLU A 451 5.41 -1.92 3.42
N GLY A 452 5.04 -1.75 2.15
CA GLY A 452 3.91 -0.94 1.69
C GLY A 452 4.29 0.06 0.59
N ALA A 453 3.29 0.65 -0.06
CA ALA A 453 3.46 1.58 -1.17
C ALA A 453 4.31 2.82 -0.81
N TRP A 454 4.22 3.29 0.44
CA TRP A 454 5.01 4.38 0.99
C TRP A 454 6.52 4.20 0.79
N SER A 455 7.03 2.96 0.87
CA SER A 455 8.47 2.65 0.82
C SER A 455 9.12 3.06 -0.50
N GLU A 456 8.34 3.17 -1.57
CA GLU A 456 8.82 3.56 -2.89
C GLU A 456 8.99 5.07 -3.04
N LEU A 457 8.28 5.89 -2.25
CA LEU A 457 8.27 7.34 -2.39
C LEU A 457 9.67 7.97 -2.27
N SER A 458 10.54 7.34 -1.47
CA SER A 458 11.90 7.81 -1.23
C SER A 458 12.86 7.59 -2.41
N GLY A 459 12.52 6.68 -3.34
CA GLY A 459 13.38 6.21 -4.43
C GLY A 459 14.51 5.26 -3.96
N PRO A 460 15.20 4.57 -4.88
CA PRO A 460 16.15 3.51 -4.56
C PRO A 460 17.49 3.99 -3.94
N SER A 461 17.72 5.31 -3.87
CA SER A 461 19.03 5.90 -3.53
C SER A 461 19.15 6.44 -2.09
N ARG A 462 18.21 6.11 -1.18
CA ARG A 462 18.27 6.54 0.23
C ARG A 462 18.25 5.34 1.17
N GLY A 463 19.37 5.14 1.88
CA GLY A 463 19.63 3.92 2.65
C GLY A 463 18.87 3.81 3.97
N THR A 464 18.34 2.60 4.20
CA THR A 464 18.43 1.75 5.42
C THR A 464 18.15 2.31 6.83
N ALA A 465 17.89 3.60 7.04
CA ALA A 465 17.65 4.21 8.36
C ALA A 465 16.20 4.70 8.59
N ALA A 466 15.29 4.46 7.64
CA ALA A 466 13.88 4.85 7.77
C ALA A 466 13.18 4.05 8.88
N THR A 467 12.49 4.73 9.80
CA THR A 467 11.62 4.03 10.77
C THR A 467 10.36 3.57 10.04
N SER A 468 10.27 2.26 9.79
CA SER A 468 9.10 1.63 9.19
C SER A 468 7.83 1.89 10.03
N PRO A 469 6.77 2.52 9.47
CA PRO A 469 5.58 2.90 10.24
C PRO A 469 4.87 1.72 10.93
N ILE A 470 4.89 0.53 10.30
CA ILE A 470 4.31 -0.69 10.90
C ILE A 470 5.12 -1.18 12.11
N ARG A 471 6.45 -1.04 12.06
CA ARG A 471 7.36 -1.40 13.17
C ARG A 471 7.24 -0.41 14.32
N GLU A 472 6.99 0.86 14.00
CA GLU A 472 6.77 1.92 14.98
C GLU A 472 5.49 1.68 15.79
N LEU A 473 4.36 1.42 15.13
CA LEU A 473 3.10 1.04 15.78
C LEU A 473 3.24 -0.26 16.58
N ALA A 474 3.98 -1.25 16.05
CA ALA A 474 4.27 -2.51 16.73
C ALA A 474 5.11 -2.36 18.02
N ARG A 475 6.04 -1.39 18.07
CA ARG A 475 6.81 -1.04 19.28
C ARG A 475 5.94 -0.29 20.29
N PHE A 476 5.03 0.55 19.80
CA PHE A 476 4.12 1.32 20.64
C PHE A 476 3.07 0.44 21.34
N ALA A 477 2.34 -0.38 20.60
CA ALA A 477 1.19 -1.12 21.11
C ALA A 477 1.00 -2.54 20.58
N MET A 478 0.52 -3.43 21.46
CA MET A 478 -0.08 -4.71 21.09
C MET A 478 -1.45 -4.47 20.42
N VAL A 479 -1.54 -4.55 19.10
CA VAL A 479 -2.78 -4.36 18.32
C VAL A 479 -3.57 -5.66 18.10
N GLY A 480 -2.92 -6.82 18.22
CA GLY A 480 -3.52 -8.12 17.96
C GLY A 480 -3.63 -8.43 16.46
N SER A 481 -4.59 -9.26 16.06
CA SER A 481 -4.77 -9.64 14.65
C SER A 481 -5.19 -8.45 13.79
N TRP A 482 -4.44 -8.17 12.73
CA TRP A 482 -4.75 -7.11 11.75
C TRP A 482 -6.18 -7.21 11.19
N GLU A 483 -6.67 -8.42 10.88
CA GLU A 483 -8.04 -8.60 10.35
C GLU A 483 -9.10 -8.13 11.35
N SER A 484 -8.93 -8.41 12.64
CA SER A 484 -9.88 -8.00 13.67
C SER A 484 -9.74 -6.51 14.02
N TYR A 485 -8.50 -6.01 14.10
CA TYR A 485 -8.22 -4.63 14.46
C TYR A 485 -8.70 -3.66 13.36
N LEU A 486 -8.29 -3.89 12.12
CA LEU A 486 -8.70 -3.07 10.98
C LEU A 486 -10.17 -3.31 10.61
N GLY A 487 -10.69 -4.52 10.84
CA GLY A 487 -12.12 -4.81 10.66
C GLY A 487 -13.01 -4.00 11.59
N ALA A 488 -12.58 -3.71 12.83
CA ALA A 488 -13.30 -2.82 13.74
C ALA A 488 -13.29 -1.37 13.24
N LEU A 489 -12.13 -0.86 12.81
CA LEU A 489 -12.00 0.49 12.24
C LEU A 489 -12.82 0.66 10.96
N ALA A 490 -12.70 -0.27 10.00
CA ALA A 490 -13.45 -0.27 8.74
C ALA A 490 -14.97 -0.38 8.94
N THR A 491 -15.42 -0.93 10.07
CA THR A 491 -16.85 -1.00 10.43
C THR A 491 -17.37 0.31 11.04
N MET A 492 -16.49 1.08 11.69
CA MET A 492 -16.83 2.36 12.31
C MET A 492 -16.73 3.53 11.32
N ALA A 493 -15.77 3.47 10.40
CA ALA A 493 -15.48 4.51 9.41
C ALA A 493 -16.54 4.60 8.30
N ALA A 494 -16.53 5.71 7.57
CA ALA A 494 -17.28 5.86 6.33
C ALA A 494 -16.91 4.75 5.32
N PRO A 495 -17.88 4.26 4.49
CA PRO A 495 -17.62 3.13 3.60
C PRO A 495 -16.61 3.46 2.49
N GLU A 496 -15.49 2.74 2.46
CA GLU A 496 -14.41 2.89 1.47
C GLU A 496 -13.81 1.54 1.06
N HIS A 497 -13.06 1.51 -0.05
CA HIS A 497 -12.38 0.32 -0.57
C HIS A 497 -10.98 0.14 0.02
N TRP A 498 -10.91 -0.60 1.12
CA TRP A 498 -9.70 -0.79 1.94
C TRP A 498 -8.79 -1.97 1.54
N ASP A 499 -9.19 -2.79 0.56
CA ASP A 499 -8.41 -3.93 0.03
C ASP A 499 -7.72 -3.56 -1.29
N TYR A 500 -6.51 -4.06 -1.56
CA TYR A 500 -5.88 -3.91 -2.89
C TYR A 500 -6.68 -4.64 -3.99
N PRO A 501 -6.52 -4.29 -5.29
CA PRO A 501 -7.22 -4.99 -6.37
C PRO A 501 -6.91 -6.48 -6.40
N GLY A 502 -7.94 -7.32 -6.57
CA GLY A 502 -7.83 -8.79 -6.53
C GLY A 502 -7.70 -9.39 -5.11
N GLU A 503 -7.64 -8.55 -4.08
CA GLU A 503 -7.56 -8.96 -2.67
C GLU A 503 -8.89 -8.78 -1.93
N GLY A 504 -8.96 -9.25 -0.67
CA GLY A 504 -10.16 -9.12 0.16
C GLY A 504 -10.38 -10.31 1.10
N VAL A 505 -11.66 -10.66 1.33
CA VAL A 505 -12.07 -11.67 2.32
C VAL A 505 -11.39 -13.03 2.05
N GLY A 506 -10.69 -13.55 3.06
CA GLY A 506 -9.95 -14.82 2.97
C GLY A 506 -8.55 -14.72 2.37
N LYS A 507 -8.07 -13.51 2.04
CA LYS A 507 -6.66 -13.23 1.70
C LYS A 507 -5.92 -12.71 2.94
N PRO A 508 -4.60 -12.97 3.08
CA PRO A 508 -3.80 -12.51 4.23
C PRO A 508 -3.64 -10.99 4.29
N SER A 509 -3.86 -10.31 3.17
CA SER A 509 -3.70 -8.87 2.92
C SER A 509 -5.01 -8.07 3.02
N ARG A 510 -6.09 -8.69 3.53
CA ARG A 510 -7.37 -8.00 3.79
C ARG A 510 -7.15 -6.72 4.60
N TYR A 511 -7.80 -5.63 4.19
CA TYR A 511 -7.61 -4.27 4.71
C TYR A 511 -6.20 -3.69 4.51
N GLY A 512 -5.42 -4.18 3.54
CA GLY A 512 -4.04 -3.75 3.31
C GLY A 512 -3.84 -2.25 3.10
N ILE A 513 -4.80 -1.56 2.45
CA ILE A 513 -4.76 -0.10 2.26
C ILE A 513 -5.04 0.62 3.59
N LEU A 514 -5.99 0.13 4.39
CA LEU A 514 -6.31 0.70 5.70
C LEU A 514 -5.17 0.46 6.70
N ARG A 515 -4.49 -0.69 6.62
CA ARG A 515 -3.29 -0.99 7.39
C ARG A 515 -2.21 0.06 7.13
N GLU A 516 -1.93 0.31 5.86
CA GLU A 516 -0.90 1.27 5.46
C GLU A 516 -1.28 2.70 5.86
N TYR A 517 -2.51 3.13 5.55
CA TYR A 517 -3.07 4.40 6.00
C TYR A 517 -2.89 4.60 7.52
N LEU A 518 -3.33 3.63 8.33
CA LEU A 518 -3.30 3.75 9.79
C LEU A 518 -1.87 3.79 10.34
N CYS A 519 -0.95 3.00 9.78
CA CYS A 519 0.45 3.00 10.21
C CYS A 519 1.14 4.32 9.86
N VAL A 520 0.93 4.84 8.64
CA VAL A 520 1.53 6.12 8.21
C VAL A 520 0.93 7.31 8.99
N THR A 521 -0.38 7.32 9.23
CA THR A 521 -1.04 8.32 10.10
C THR A 521 -0.53 8.24 11.54
N PHE A 522 -0.33 7.04 12.10
CA PHE A 522 0.24 6.89 13.45
C PHE A 522 1.69 7.41 13.53
N HIS A 523 2.53 7.07 12.55
CA HIS A 523 3.88 7.59 12.43
C HIS A 523 3.89 9.14 12.40
N ARG A 524 3.02 9.76 11.58
CA ARG A 524 2.87 11.21 11.53
C ARG A 524 2.35 11.79 12.87
N ALA A 525 1.44 11.10 13.54
CA ALA A 525 0.95 11.50 14.85
C ALA A 525 2.06 11.47 15.92
N GLN A 526 2.98 10.50 15.87
CA GLN A 526 4.16 10.49 16.75
C GLN A 526 5.15 11.61 16.39
N SER A 527 5.46 11.84 15.10
CA SER A 527 6.38 12.91 14.70
C SER A 527 5.88 14.31 15.07
N GLN A 528 4.56 14.52 15.11
CA GLN A 528 3.91 15.77 15.52
C GLN A 528 3.57 15.84 17.03
N GLY A 529 3.84 14.80 17.82
CA GLY A 529 3.49 14.76 19.25
C GLY A 529 1.99 14.69 19.55
N LEU A 530 1.17 14.27 18.59
CA LEU A 530 -0.29 14.21 18.66
C LEU A 530 -0.86 12.90 19.26
N VAL A 531 0.01 11.96 19.64
CA VAL A 531 -0.37 10.78 20.44
C VAL A 531 -0.49 11.19 21.92
N ALA A 532 -1.69 11.62 22.31
CA ALA A 532 -1.97 12.06 23.67
C ALA A 532 -1.92 10.89 24.67
N GLN A 533 -1.47 11.17 25.89
CA GLN A 533 -1.41 10.22 27.00
C GLN A 533 -2.01 10.87 28.25
N ALA A 534 -2.85 10.14 28.97
CA ALA A 534 -3.41 10.61 30.23
C ALA A 534 -2.30 10.78 31.28
N ALA A 535 -2.41 11.79 32.14
CA ALA A 535 -1.37 12.13 33.12
C ALA A 535 -1.12 11.00 34.17
N ASP A 536 -2.11 10.14 34.41
CA ASP A 536 -2.00 8.94 35.25
C ASP A 536 -1.41 7.72 34.50
N GLY A 537 -1.14 7.87 33.20
CA GLY A 537 -0.67 6.81 32.31
C GLY A 537 -1.70 5.72 32.01
N SER A 538 -2.99 5.90 32.33
CA SER A 538 -4.03 4.87 32.21
C SER A 538 -4.62 4.72 30.80
N LEU A 539 -4.42 5.72 29.95
CA LEU A 539 -4.94 5.78 28.58
C LEU A 539 -3.93 6.49 27.66
N ALA A 540 -3.83 6.06 26.42
CA ALA A 540 -3.25 6.82 25.32
C ALA A 540 -4.18 6.77 24.12
N ALA A 541 -4.21 7.81 23.30
CA ALA A 541 -5.00 7.84 22.08
C ALA A 541 -4.41 8.77 21.02
N PHE A 542 -4.76 8.50 19.76
CA PHE A 542 -4.57 9.45 18.66
C PHE A 542 -5.80 9.47 17.77
N ASP A 543 -6.04 10.59 17.08
CA ASP A 543 -7.08 10.70 16.07
C ASP A 543 -6.62 9.98 14.80
N THR A 544 -7.45 9.07 14.28
CA THR A 544 -7.12 8.30 13.07
C THR A 544 -7.25 9.10 11.77
N GLY A 545 -7.83 10.30 11.80
CA GLY A 545 -8.15 11.09 10.61
C GLY A 545 -9.29 10.51 9.77
N LEU A 546 -9.99 9.49 10.28
CA LEU A 546 -11.17 8.90 9.66
C LEU A 546 -12.44 9.30 10.40
N PHE A 547 -13.48 9.54 9.63
CA PHE A 547 -14.80 9.90 10.14
C PHE A 547 -15.75 8.71 10.10
N THR A 548 -16.70 8.66 11.04
CA THR A 548 -17.88 7.81 10.91
C THR A 548 -18.76 8.26 9.73
N PRO A 549 -19.74 7.44 9.28
CA PRO A 549 -20.76 7.87 8.32
C PRO A 549 -21.56 9.13 8.73
N PHE A 550 -21.44 9.57 9.98
CA PHE A 550 -22.10 10.77 10.52
C PHE A 550 -21.14 11.97 10.66
N GLY A 551 -19.91 11.88 10.16
CA GLY A 551 -18.93 12.98 10.21
C GLY A 551 -18.29 13.19 11.58
N GLN A 552 -18.19 12.15 12.41
CA GLN A 552 -17.56 12.22 13.73
C GLN A 552 -16.18 11.56 13.70
N ASP A 553 -15.19 12.16 14.35
CA ASP A 553 -13.81 11.63 14.39
C ASP A 553 -13.73 10.27 15.08
N ILE A 554 -12.82 9.43 14.60
CA ILE A 554 -12.53 8.11 15.15
C ILE A 554 -11.16 8.12 15.81
N TYR A 555 -11.14 7.88 17.12
CA TYR A 555 -9.93 7.84 17.93
C TYR A 555 -9.47 6.39 18.14
N ALA A 556 -8.21 6.11 17.85
CA ALA A 556 -7.56 4.86 18.19
C ALA A 556 -7.04 4.93 19.63
N CYS A 557 -7.52 4.04 20.50
CA CYS A 557 -7.31 4.14 21.94
C CYS A 557 -6.59 2.92 22.50
N PHE A 558 -5.77 3.16 23.51
CA PHE A 558 -4.83 2.19 24.07
C PHE A 558 -4.80 2.26 25.60
N THR A 559 -4.69 1.11 26.24
CA THR A 559 -4.54 1.00 27.70
C THR A 559 -3.22 0.33 28.07
N PRO A 560 -2.71 0.48 29.30
CA PRO A 560 -1.48 -0.15 29.74
C PRO A 560 -1.49 -1.67 29.55
N ASN A 561 -0.38 -2.16 29.01
CA ASN A 561 -0.08 -3.57 28.84
C ASN A 561 0.94 -4.06 29.89
N LYS A 562 1.05 -5.38 30.05
CA LYS A 562 2.09 -6.01 30.86
C LYS A 562 3.17 -6.59 29.94
N GLY A 563 4.32 -5.95 29.89
CA GLY A 563 5.47 -6.36 29.07
C GLY A 563 6.41 -5.19 28.80
N ASP A 564 7.28 -5.37 27.83
CA ASP A 564 8.12 -4.33 27.22
C ASP A 564 7.31 -3.37 26.32
N ILE A 565 6.40 -3.89 25.50
CA ILE A 565 5.44 -3.09 24.73
C ILE A 565 4.43 -2.49 25.71
N ARG A 566 4.54 -1.19 25.96
CA ARG A 566 3.83 -0.44 27.01
C ARG A 566 2.31 -0.47 26.85
N TRP A 567 1.81 -0.42 25.62
CA TRP A 567 0.39 -0.25 25.34
C TRP A 567 -0.23 -1.49 24.71
N LYS A 568 -1.56 -1.61 24.82
CA LYS A 568 -2.38 -2.56 24.07
C LYS A 568 -3.61 -1.83 23.53
N SER A 569 -4.11 -2.23 22.36
CA SER A 569 -5.34 -1.67 21.81
C SER A 569 -6.51 -1.89 22.77
N ALA A 570 -7.18 -0.80 23.15
CA ALA A 570 -8.47 -0.83 23.82
C ALA A 570 -9.62 -0.87 22.80
N GLY A 571 -9.41 -0.24 21.63
CA GLY A 571 -10.34 -0.25 20.50
C GLY A 571 -10.32 1.08 19.75
N PHE A 572 -11.38 1.31 18.99
CA PHE A 572 -11.69 2.60 18.36
C PHE A 572 -12.95 3.17 19.01
N CYS A 573 -13.05 4.50 19.08
CA CYS A 573 -14.25 5.16 19.59
C CYS A 573 -14.49 6.52 18.94
N VAL A 574 -15.70 7.03 19.09
CA VAL A 574 -16.03 8.45 18.94
C VAL A 574 -15.99 9.08 20.33
N ALA A 575 -15.50 10.31 20.47
CA ALA A 575 -15.49 11.05 21.72
C ALA A 575 -16.87 11.08 22.40
N GLY A 576 -16.94 10.74 23.68
CA GLY A 576 -18.17 10.67 24.48
C GLY A 576 -19.10 9.48 24.15
N SER A 577 -18.77 8.64 23.17
CA SER A 577 -19.62 7.51 22.75
C SER A 577 -19.22 6.20 23.43
N GLY A 578 -20.17 5.59 24.15
CA GLY A 578 -19.96 4.36 24.91
C GLY A 578 -18.97 4.53 26.08
N GLU A 579 -18.58 3.40 26.68
CA GLU A 579 -17.64 3.39 27.80
C GLU A 579 -16.28 3.98 27.41
N LEU A 580 -15.70 3.50 26.30
CA LEU A 580 -14.37 3.91 25.83
C LEU A 580 -14.33 5.39 25.43
N GLY A 581 -15.32 5.88 24.68
CA GLY A 581 -15.41 7.30 24.32
C GLY A 581 -15.66 8.21 25.52
N GLY A 582 -16.35 7.71 26.55
CA GLY A 582 -16.46 8.37 27.85
C GLY A 582 -15.13 8.44 28.59
N GLU A 583 -14.36 7.33 28.65
CA GLU A 583 -13.01 7.33 29.23
C GLU A 583 -12.04 8.27 28.50
N LEU A 584 -12.13 8.36 27.17
CA LEU A 584 -11.34 9.28 26.35
C LEU A 584 -11.53 10.74 26.81
N VAL A 585 -12.78 11.20 26.82
CA VAL A 585 -13.13 12.58 27.21
C VAL A 585 -12.86 12.85 28.70
N ALA A 586 -13.00 11.83 29.57
CA ALA A 586 -12.75 11.98 31.00
C ALA A 586 -11.26 12.04 31.39
N ARG A 587 -10.34 11.60 30.50
CA ARG A 587 -8.90 11.45 30.83
C ARG A 587 -7.95 12.25 29.94
N LEU A 588 -8.39 12.69 28.76
CA LEU A 588 -7.59 13.47 27.83
C LEU A 588 -8.22 14.85 27.62
N ASP A 589 -7.54 15.88 28.11
CA ASP A 589 -7.82 17.29 27.84
C ASP A 589 -6.50 17.99 27.48
N PRO A 590 -6.34 18.52 26.25
CA PRO A 590 -7.28 18.41 25.13
C PRO A 590 -7.40 16.97 24.57
N LEU A 591 -8.46 16.73 23.79
CA LEU A 591 -8.53 15.53 22.95
C LEU A 591 -7.40 15.54 21.88
N PRO A 592 -6.93 14.36 21.43
CA PRO A 592 -5.97 14.27 20.32
C PRO A 592 -6.46 15.06 19.11
N GLN A 593 -5.57 15.79 18.45
CA GLN A 593 -5.89 16.49 17.21
C GLN A 593 -5.56 15.60 15.99
N PRO A 594 -6.26 15.76 14.86
CA PRO A 594 -5.88 15.09 13.61
C PRO A 594 -4.51 15.56 13.11
N VAL A 595 -3.78 14.66 12.46
CA VAL A 595 -2.47 14.97 11.88
C VAL A 595 -2.56 15.97 10.72
N SER A 596 -1.54 16.83 10.59
CA SER A 596 -1.42 17.73 9.44
C SER A 596 -0.32 17.32 8.48
N TYR A 597 -0.66 17.16 7.20
CA TYR A 597 0.28 16.84 6.12
C TYR A 597 0.72 18.10 5.34
N LEU A 598 -0.23 18.97 5.00
CA LEU A 598 -0.05 20.08 4.06
C LEU A 598 0.10 21.40 4.82
N HIS A 599 1.11 22.19 4.46
CA HIS A 599 1.44 23.47 5.10
C HIS A 599 1.47 24.64 4.11
N ALA A 600 1.71 24.37 2.83
CA ALA A 600 1.75 25.37 1.77
C ALA A 600 1.03 24.88 0.50
N LEU A 601 0.60 25.82 -0.35
CA LEU A 601 -0.04 25.50 -1.64
C LEU A 601 0.88 24.65 -2.55
N GLY A 602 2.20 24.87 -2.45
CA GLY A 602 3.23 24.10 -3.17
C GLY A 602 3.26 22.60 -2.83
N ASP A 603 2.69 22.19 -1.69
CA ASP A 603 2.58 20.78 -1.31
C ASP A 603 1.54 20.02 -2.15
N VAL A 604 0.66 20.75 -2.86
CA VAL A 604 -0.40 20.18 -3.72
C VAL A 604 -0.23 20.61 -5.18
N THR A 605 0.36 21.79 -5.43
CA THR A 605 0.50 22.36 -6.77
C THR A 605 1.99 22.52 -7.14
N PRO A 606 2.54 21.71 -8.07
CA PRO A 606 3.92 21.90 -8.49
C PRO A 606 4.08 23.22 -9.27
N ASP A 607 5.15 23.96 -8.99
CA ASP A 607 5.53 25.14 -9.74
C ASP A 607 6.07 24.72 -11.12
N THR A 608 5.18 24.65 -12.10
CA THR A 608 5.49 24.28 -13.50
C THR A 608 6.42 25.28 -14.23
N SER A 609 6.84 26.38 -13.58
CA SER A 609 7.92 27.24 -14.10
C SER A 609 9.32 26.75 -13.72
N ARG A 610 9.42 25.78 -12.80
CA ARG A 610 10.68 25.18 -12.33
C ARG A 610 11.11 24.02 -13.20
N LEU A 611 12.41 23.76 -13.21
CA LEU A 611 12.95 22.59 -13.88
C LEU A 611 12.55 21.32 -13.11
N ALA A 612 11.98 20.35 -13.82
CA ALA A 612 11.80 18.99 -13.36
C ALA A 612 12.77 18.08 -14.13
N VAL A 613 13.56 17.27 -13.42
CA VAL A 613 14.54 16.33 -14.02
C VAL A 613 14.22 14.92 -13.55
N LEU A 614 14.14 13.97 -14.48
CA LEU A 614 13.96 12.55 -14.17
C LEU A 614 15.27 11.90 -13.74
N ASP A 615 15.20 11.04 -12.72
CA ASP A 615 16.27 10.09 -12.43
C ASP A 615 16.12 8.86 -13.35
N THR A 616 16.42 9.06 -14.63
CA THR A 616 16.29 8.03 -15.68
C THR A 616 17.10 6.78 -15.36
N ASP A 617 18.26 6.94 -14.69
CA ASP A 617 19.09 5.80 -14.31
C ASP A 617 18.41 4.96 -13.22
N ALA A 618 17.91 5.59 -12.15
CA ALA A 618 17.16 4.91 -11.10
C ALA A 618 15.89 4.22 -11.64
N ILE A 619 15.12 4.91 -12.50
CA ILE A 619 13.89 4.40 -13.11
C ILE A 619 14.18 3.16 -13.96
N LEU A 620 15.14 3.22 -14.89
CA LEU A 620 15.47 2.11 -15.79
C LEU A 620 16.19 0.95 -15.09
N THR A 621 16.81 1.18 -13.92
CA THR A 621 17.45 0.10 -13.14
C THR A 621 16.44 -0.65 -12.27
N HIS A 622 15.66 0.08 -11.48
CA HIS A 622 14.90 -0.50 -10.37
C HIS A 622 13.40 -0.58 -10.65
N ARG A 623 12.86 0.21 -11.59
CA ARG A 623 11.42 0.30 -11.87
C ARG A 623 11.05 -0.11 -13.30
N LEU A 624 11.94 -0.79 -14.02
CA LEU A 624 11.71 -1.18 -15.41
C LEU A 624 10.41 -2.00 -15.59
N GLY A 625 10.10 -2.90 -14.65
CA GLY A 625 8.86 -3.70 -14.65
C GLY A 625 7.57 -2.92 -14.34
N VAL A 626 7.64 -1.63 -14.01
CA VAL A 626 6.48 -0.73 -13.85
C VAL A 626 6.09 -0.07 -15.18
N LEU A 627 7.03 0.01 -16.13
CA LEU A 627 6.76 0.58 -17.45
C LEU A 627 5.86 -0.37 -18.28
N PRO A 628 4.90 0.15 -19.06
CA PRO A 628 4.05 -0.68 -19.90
C PRO A 628 4.84 -1.53 -20.89
N ARG A 629 4.43 -2.80 -21.04
CA ARG A 629 5.03 -3.70 -22.02
C ARG A 629 4.98 -3.13 -23.45
N ALA A 630 3.86 -2.52 -23.86
CA ALA A 630 3.73 -1.91 -25.18
C ALA A 630 4.74 -0.77 -25.42
N PHE A 631 4.89 0.14 -24.45
CA PHE A 631 5.91 1.20 -24.49
C PHE A 631 7.34 0.64 -24.61
N LEU A 632 7.65 -0.42 -23.85
CA LEU A 632 8.95 -1.10 -23.96
C LEU A 632 9.14 -1.83 -25.30
N GLU A 633 8.10 -2.43 -25.88
CA GLU A 633 8.18 -3.12 -27.18
C GLU A 633 8.47 -2.15 -28.34
N ASP A 634 7.89 -0.95 -28.28
CA ASP A 634 8.09 0.13 -29.26
C ASP A 634 9.49 0.74 -29.11
N GLU A 635 9.90 1.16 -27.89
CA GLU A 635 11.20 1.80 -27.70
C GLU A 635 12.39 0.84 -27.84
N LEU A 636 12.21 -0.45 -27.55
CA LEU A 636 13.25 -1.46 -27.75
C LEU A 636 13.25 -2.07 -29.16
N GLN A 637 12.39 -1.60 -30.08
CA GLN A 637 12.27 -2.15 -31.45
C GLN A 637 13.61 -2.24 -32.20
N ALA A 638 14.53 -1.29 -31.95
CA ALA A 638 15.83 -1.22 -32.61
C ALA A 638 16.84 -2.30 -32.16
N SER A 639 16.60 -3.00 -31.05
CA SER A 639 17.53 -3.99 -30.49
C SER A 639 16.88 -5.36 -30.31
N PRO A 640 17.20 -6.36 -31.17
CA PRO A 640 16.63 -7.70 -31.03
C PRO A 640 17.01 -8.35 -29.70
N THR A 641 18.23 -8.11 -29.20
CA THR A 641 18.68 -8.62 -27.90
C THR A 641 17.86 -8.05 -26.73
N ALA A 642 17.47 -6.77 -26.78
CA ALA A 642 16.62 -6.18 -25.75
C ALA A 642 15.18 -6.72 -25.83
N ARG A 643 14.65 -6.96 -27.04
CA ARG A 643 13.35 -7.62 -27.24
C ARG A 643 13.35 -9.06 -26.71
N ASP A 644 14.36 -9.86 -27.06
CA ASP A 644 14.52 -11.23 -26.56
C ASP A 644 14.62 -11.30 -25.02
N LEU A 645 15.17 -10.25 -24.39
CA LEU A 645 15.23 -10.14 -22.92
C LEU A 645 13.89 -9.66 -22.33
N LEU A 646 13.16 -8.76 -22.99
CA LEU A 646 11.80 -8.37 -22.60
C LEU A 646 10.81 -9.55 -22.68
N ASP A 647 10.89 -10.36 -23.74
CA ASP A 647 10.07 -11.56 -23.91
C ASP A 647 10.41 -12.68 -22.92
N LYS A 648 11.66 -12.74 -22.42
CA LYS A 648 12.04 -13.64 -21.31
C LYS A 648 11.58 -13.13 -19.96
N ALA A 649 11.77 -11.84 -19.71
CA ALA A 649 11.33 -11.21 -18.47
C ALA A 649 9.81 -11.36 -18.30
N VAL A 650 9.02 -11.09 -19.34
CA VAL A 650 7.56 -11.28 -19.31
C VAL A 650 7.19 -12.69 -19.79
N ALA A 651 7.38 -13.67 -18.90
CA ALA A 651 6.93 -15.04 -19.13
C ALA A 651 5.43 -15.10 -19.48
N ALA A 652 5.06 -16.06 -20.35
CA ALA A 652 3.68 -16.30 -20.72
C ALA A 652 2.83 -16.67 -19.49
N ASP A 653 1.58 -16.20 -19.46
CA ASP A 653 0.60 -16.34 -18.35
C ASP A 653 0.92 -15.58 -17.05
N GLY A 654 1.14 -14.26 -17.16
CA GLY A 654 0.79 -13.29 -16.10
C GLY A 654 1.57 -13.39 -14.78
N ALA A 655 2.65 -14.16 -14.74
CA ALA A 655 3.60 -14.14 -13.64
C ALA A 655 4.33 -12.78 -13.60
N PRO A 656 4.69 -12.26 -12.41
CA PRO A 656 5.60 -11.12 -12.32
C PRO A 656 6.91 -11.49 -12.99
N ALA A 657 7.48 -10.54 -13.74
CA ALA A 657 8.73 -10.75 -14.43
C ALA A 657 9.84 -11.09 -13.42
N GLY A 658 10.67 -12.09 -13.75
CA GLY A 658 11.78 -12.48 -12.88
C GLY A 658 12.70 -11.29 -12.64
N GLU A 659 12.96 -10.94 -11.38
CA GLU A 659 13.79 -9.78 -11.03
C GLU A 659 15.18 -9.85 -11.67
N LYS A 660 15.73 -11.07 -11.75
CA LYS A 660 16.98 -11.40 -12.44
C LYS A 660 16.91 -11.11 -13.96
N ASP A 661 15.79 -11.39 -14.62
CA ASP A 661 15.59 -11.10 -16.05
C ASP A 661 15.38 -9.60 -16.32
N LEU A 662 14.64 -8.90 -15.44
CA LEU A 662 14.52 -7.45 -15.49
C LEU A 662 15.88 -6.76 -15.29
N ALA A 663 16.72 -7.25 -14.36
CA ALA A 663 18.07 -6.75 -14.15
C ALA A 663 18.98 -6.98 -15.36
N LEU A 664 18.85 -8.13 -16.04
CA LEU A 664 19.55 -8.40 -17.30
C LEU A 664 19.10 -7.46 -18.43
N LEU A 665 17.79 -7.19 -18.55
CA LEU A 665 17.25 -6.24 -19.51
C LEU A 665 17.70 -4.80 -19.22
N ALA A 666 17.64 -4.36 -17.97
CA ALA A 666 18.13 -3.05 -17.53
C ALA A 666 19.61 -2.87 -17.85
N ARG A 667 20.44 -3.89 -17.58
CA ARG A 667 21.87 -3.89 -17.93
C ARG A 667 22.09 -3.82 -19.44
N ALA A 668 21.30 -4.54 -20.24
CA ALA A 668 21.38 -4.48 -21.70
C ALA A 668 21.04 -3.08 -22.23
N ILE A 669 19.96 -2.46 -21.73
CA ILE A 669 19.55 -1.09 -22.06
C ILE A 669 20.66 -0.09 -21.71
N LYS A 670 21.23 -0.16 -20.50
CA LYS A 670 22.33 0.74 -20.09
C LYS A 670 23.61 0.55 -20.90
N SER A 671 23.87 -0.66 -21.41
CA SER A 671 25.03 -0.94 -22.26
C SER A 671 24.91 -0.38 -23.67
N ASP A 672 23.72 0.06 -24.10
CA ASP A 672 23.46 0.72 -25.37
C ASP A 672 23.10 2.20 -25.16
N PRO A 673 24.04 3.15 -25.41
CA PRO A 673 23.78 4.58 -25.29
C PRO A 673 22.68 5.12 -26.21
N GLY A 674 22.31 4.39 -27.27
CA GLY A 674 21.20 4.73 -28.15
C GLY A 674 19.86 4.42 -27.50
N LEU A 675 19.68 3.19 -26.99
CA LEU A 675 18.46 2.78 -26.29
C LEU A 675 18.24 3.60 -25.00
N TYR A 676 19.29 3.79 -24.20
CA TYR A 676 19.20 4.57 -22.96
C TYR A 676 18.74 6.01 -23.22
N ARG A 677 19.32 6.70 -24.21
CA ARG A 677 18.92 8.07 -24.57
C ARG A 677 17.52 8.15 -25.17
N ARG A 678 17.10 7.12 -25.91
CA ARG A 678 15.77 7.01 -26.49
C ARG A 678 14.71 6.92 -25.38
N LEU A 679 14.85 5.95 -24.47
CA LEU A 679 13.96 5.78 -23.32
C LEU A 679 13.93 7.03 -22.43
N GLY A 680 15.09 7.63 -22.14
CA GLY A 680 15.17 8.88 -21.39
C GLY A 680 14.36 10.01 -22.03
N ARG A 681 14.50 10.23 -23.34
CA ARG A 681 13.76 11.25 -24.08
C ARG A 681 12.24 10.99 -24.08
N ALA A 682 11.82 9.75 -24.26
CA ALA A 682 10.39 9.41 -24.25
C ALA A 682 9.76 9.66 -22.86
N LEU A 683 10.50 9.35 -21.78
CA LEU A 683 10.09 9.68 -20.41
C LEU A 683 10.07 11.19 -20.15
N ASP A 684 11.07 11.94 -20.62
CA ASP A 684 11.11 13.41 -20.52
C ASP A 684 9.97 14.08 -21.30
N GLU A 685 9.60 13.54 -22.47
CA GLU A 685 8.47 14.01 -23.28
C GLU A 685 7.13 13.76 -22.57
N ALA A 686 6.92 12.55 -22.03
CA ALA A 686 5.74 12.23 -21.22
C ALA A 686 5.62 13.10 -19.96
N LEU A 687 6.75 13.40 -19.29
CA LEU A 687 6.80 14.38 -18.20
C LEU A 687 6.41 15.78 -18.68
N ALA A 688 6.94 16.26 -19.80
CA ALA A 688 6.62 17.60 -20.32
C ALA A 688 5.14 17.75 -20.67
N LEU A 689 4.53 16.75 -21.32
CA LEU A 689 3.08 16.72 -21.59
C LEU A 689 2.27 16.73 -20.30
N THR A 690 2.73 16.00 -19.28
CA THR A 690 2.07 15.95 -17.96
C THR A 690 2.17 17.28 -17.22
N LEU A 691 3.32 17.95 -17.23
CA LEU A 691 3.47 19.29 -16.64
C LEU A 691 2.59 20.33 -17.34
N CYS A 692 2.42 20.25 -18.66
CA CYS A 692 1.45 21.06 -19.39
C CYS A 692 0.01 20.82 -18.90
N ARG A 693 -0.38 19.57 -18.66
CA ARG A 693 -1.70 19.22 -18.09
C ARG A 693 -1.86 19.76 -16.67
N VAL A 694 -0.85 19.58 -15.81
CA VAL A 694 -0.89 20.05 -14.41
C VAL A 694 -0.94 21.58 -14.33
N ARG A 695 -0.26 22.29 -15.25
CA ARG A 695 -0.38 23.75 -15.40
C ARG A 695 -1.81 24.19 -15.75
N ALA A 696 -2.54 23.39 -16.53
CA ALA A 696 -3.94 23.66 -16.86
C ALA A 696 -4.91 23.28 -15.71
N SER A 697 -4.55 22.33 -14.85
CA SER A 697 -5.35 21.94 -13.68
C SER A 697 -4.49 21.33 -12.56
N TYR A 698 -4.39 22.04 -11.44
CA TYR A 698 -3.68 21.60 -10.24
C TYR A 698 -4.20 20.25 -9.70
N ARG A 699 -5.49 19.93 -9.94
CA ARG A 699 -6.14 18.67 -9.52
C ARG A 699 -5.63 17.41 -10.24
N ILE A 700 -4.64 17.55 -11.13
CA ILE A 700 -3.99 16.42 -11.78
C ILE A 700 -2.85 15.87 -10.93
N ALA A 701 -2.18 16.70 -10.14
CA ALA A 701 -1.23 16.22 -9.14
C ALA A 701 -1.97 15.64 -7.93
N ALA A 702 -1.48 14.52 -7.38
CA ALA A 702 -1.93 13.99 -6.10
C ALA A 702 -0.79 14.11 -5.07
N PRO A 703 -0.99 14.78 -3.93
CA PRO A 703 0.02 14.81 -2.87
C PRO A 703 0.09 13.43 -2.19
N ALA A 704 1.29 13.02 -1.80
CA ALA A 704 1.56 11.84 -1.00
C ALA A 704 2.61 12.17 0.08
N TYR A 705 2.47 11.61 1.27
CA TYR A 705 3.41 11.83 2.37
C TYR A 705 4.45 10.71 2.40
N ASP A 706 5.74 11.05 2.37
CA ASP A 706 6.87 10.13 2.52
C ASP A 706 7.35 10.12 3.99
N PRO A 707 7.06 9.05 4.77
CA PRO A 707 7.47 8.94 6.17
C PRO A 707 8.99 8.82 6.35
N THR A 708 9.75 8.39 5.32
CA THR A 708 11.21 8.31 5.39
C THR A 708 11.85 9.69 5.47
N THR A 709 11.23 10.70 4.83
CA THR A 709 11.79 12.04 4.70
C THR A 709 10.95 13.13 5.37
N ASP A 710 9.89 12.75 6.08
CA ASP A 710 8.88 13.63 6.71
C ASP A 710 8.36 14.72 5.74
N SER A 711 8.21 14.39 4.44
CA SER A 711 7.97 15.38 3.39
C SER A 711 6.90 14.98 2.38
N ILE A 712 6.33 15.96 1.69
CA ILE A 712 5.32 15.76 0.66
C ILE A 712 6.00 15.52 -0.70
N ARG A 713 5.53 14.47 -1.38
CA ARG A 713 5.83 14.15 -2.78
C ARG A 713 4.58 14.43 -3.62
N LEU A 714 4.79 14.79 -4.89
CA LEU A 714 3.70 15.01 -5.85
C LEU A 714 3.68 13.84 -6.85
N LEU A 715 2.58 13.10 -6.85
CA LEU A 715 2.33 12.02 -7.79
C LEU A 715 1.71 12.60 -9.07
N LEU A 716 2.37 12.40 -10.20
CA LEU A 716 1.93 12.86 -11.52
C LEU A 716 1.64 11.66 -12.44
N PRO A 717 0.58 11.69 -13.26
CA PRO A 717 0.30 10.61 -14.21
C PRO A 717 1.33 10.62 -15.35
N LEU A 718 1.99 9.50 -15.64
CA LEU A 718 2.71 9.33 -16.90
C LEU A 718 1.83 8.58 -17.89
N CYS A 719 1.61 9.20 -19.05
CA CYS A 719 0.97 8.64 -20.21
C CYS A 719 2.07 8.25 -21.20
N LEU A 720 2.31 6.94 -21.36
CA LEU A 720 3.40 6.38 -22.14
C LEU A 720 2.91 5.62 -23.37
N VAL A 721 1.71 5.03 -23.30
CA VAL A 721 1.05 4.32 -24.42
C VAL A 721 -0.07 5.18 -25.03
N SER A 722 -0.73 6.03 -24.24
CA SER A 722 -1.81 6.91 -24.70
C SER A 722 -1.97 8.15 -23.82
N ASP A 723 -2.05 9.33 -24.41
CA ASP A 723 -2.32 10.61 -23.72
C ASP A 723 -3.58 10.58 -22.83
N SER A 724 -4.55 9.73 -23.18
CA SER A 724 -5.84 9.63 -22.51
C SER A 724 -5.81 8.85 -21.19
N GLN A 725 -4.84 7.95 -20.99
CA GLN A 725 -4.80 7.01 -19.87
C GLN A 725 -3.43 7.08 -19.18
N ALA A 726 -3.44 7.25 -17.85
CA ALA A 726 -2.21 7.11 -17.08
C ALA A 726 -1.81 5.64 -17.04
N ASP A 727 -0.52 5.37 -17.27
CA ASP A 727 0.07 4.04 -17.24
C ASP A 727 0.73 3.76 -15.89
N CYS A 728 1.49 4.73 -15.39
CA CYS A 728 2.12 4.70 -14.07
C CYS A 728 2.12 6.12 -13.45
N ALA A 729 2.49 6.22 -12.17
CA ALA A 729 2.65 7.50 -11.49
C ALA A 729 4.14 7.84 -11.33
N LEU A 730 4.56 9.02 -11.76
CA LEU A 730 5.85 9.60 -11.41
C LEU A 730 5.79 10.17 -9.99
N VAL A 731 6.78 9.85 -9.17
CA VAL A 731 7.01 10.50 -7.87
C VAL A 731 7.91 11.71 -8.07
N LEU A 732 7.33 12.89 -7.95
CA LEU A 732 8.05 14.17 -8.06
C LEU A 732 8.40 14.70 -6.66
N ALA A 733 9.69 14.92 -6.42
CA ALA A 733 10.25 15.38 -5.15
C ALA A 733 10.74 16.84 -5.27
N PRO A 734 10.31 17.76 -4.40
CA PRO A 734 10.88 19.10 -4.34
C PRO A 734 12.33 19.05 -3.85
N GLN A 735 13.19 19.86 -4.45
CA GLN A 735 14.61 20.00 -4.09
C GLN A 735 14.87 21.33 -3.37
N PRO A 736 15.94 21.44 -2.55
CA PRO A 736 16.30 22.70 -1.87
C PRO A 736 16.52 23.90 -2.80
N SER A 737 16.78 23.67 -4.09
CA SER A 737 16.90 24.70 -5.13
C SER A 737 15.56 25.25 -5.65
N GLY A 738 14.44 24.68 -5.21
CA GLY A 738 13.11 24.93 -5.76
C GLY A 738 12.82 24.23 -7.09
N ASN A 739 13.78 23.47 -7.63
CA ASN A 739 13.55 22.55 -8.75
C ASN A 739 12.93 21.23 -8.25
N TYR A 740 12.53 20.37 -9.18
CA TYR A 740 11.94 19.07 -8.89
C TYR A 740 12.80 17.92 -9.45
N GLN A 741 12.84 16.81 -8.73
CA GLN A 741 13.42 15.54 -9.18
C GLN A 741 12.32 14.49 -9.29
N GLY A 742 12.18 13.86 -10.46
CA GLY A 742 11.38 12.65 -10.62
C GLY A 742 12.16 11.46 -10.09
N THR A 743 11.98 11.10 -8.81
CA THR A 743 12.86 10.16 -8.09
C THR A 743 12.57 8.69 -8.40
N THR A 744 11.35 8.36 -8.80
CA THR A 744 10.92 7.00 -9.15
C THR A 744 9.58 7.02 -9.88
N ILE A 745 9.18 5.90 -10.46
CA ILE A 745 7.81 5.65 -10.95
C ILE A 745 7.18 4.50 -10.16
N MET A 746 5.86 4.50 -9.97
CA MET A 746 5.12 3.45 -9.26
C MET A 746 3.81 3.08 -9.97
N SER A 747 3.26 1.90 -9.67
CA SER A 747 1.97 1.49 -10.23
C SER A 747 0.83 2.39 -9.72
N LEU A 748 -0.23 2.52 -10.51
CA LEU A 748 -1.41 3.34 -10.15
C LEU A 748 -2.05 2.90 -8.84
N ASP A 749 -2.00 1.60 -8.52
CA ASP A 749 -2.56 1.05 -7.29
C ASP A 749 -1.76 1.48 -6.05
N ARG A 750 -0.42 1.48 -6.14
CA ARG A 750 0.46 1.94 -5.05
C ARG A 750 0.36 3.46 -4.89
N ALA A 751 0.34 4.20 -6.01
CA ALA A 751 0.09 5.63 -6.03
C ALA A 751 -1.24 6.02 -5.36
N ARG A 752 -2.31 5.25 -5.59
CA ARG A 752 -3.62 5.41 -4.94
C ARG A 752 -3.53 5.27 -3.41
N VAL A 753 -2.76 4.30 -2.91
CA VAL A 753 -2.56 4.10 -1.46
C VAL A 753 -1.80 5.27 -0.85
N CYS A 754 -0.67 5.66 -1.46
CA CYS A 754 0.13 6.80 -1.02
C CYS A 754 -0.68 8.12 -0.98
N ALA A 755 -1.48 8.38 -2.02
CA ALA A 755 -2.36 9.53 -2.06
C ALA A 755 -3.51 9.46 -1.02
N ARG A 756 -3.96 8.24 -0.64
CA ARG A 756 -5.07 8.06 0.31
C ARG A 756 -4.71 8.50 1.73
N VAL A 757 -3.43 8.47 2.09
CA VAL A 757 -2.92 9.01 3.36
C VAL A 757 -3.36 10.46 3.55
N ILE A 758 -3.31 11.28 2.50
CA ILE A 758 -3.64 12.71 2.56
C ILE A 758 -5.10 12.98 2.21
N SER A 759 -5.67 12.28 1.21
CA SER A 759 -7.04 12.55 0.76
C SER A 759 -7.79 11.31 0.25
N ALA A 760 -9.03 11.16 0.70
CA ALA A 760 -10.00 10.23 0.12
C ALA A 760 -10.49 10.68 -1.28
N GLN A 761 -10.49 11.99 -1.54
CA GLN A 761 -10.80 12.55 -2.86
C GLN A 761 -9.52 12.63 -3.69
N GLN A 762 -9.43 11.79 -4.72
CA GLN A 762 -8.24 11.65 -5.55
C GLN A 762 -8.51 12.05 -7.01
N PRO A 763 -7.47 12.41 -7.78
CA PRO A 763 -7.60 12.66 -9.21
C PRO A 763 -8.18 11.46 -9.96
N ALA A 764 -8.97 11.73 -11.02
CA ALA A 764 -9.68 10.69 -11.76
C ALA A 764 -8.77 9.62 -12.39
N TRP A 765 -7.48 9.91 -12.63
CA TRP A 765 -6.50 8.96 -13.15
C TRP A 765 -6.00 7.96 -12.09
N LEU A 766 -6.18 8.24 -10.79
CA LEU A 766 -5.96 7.30 -9.69
C LEU A 766 -7.21 6.51 -9.32
N SER A 767 -8.40 6.90 -9.78
CA SER A 767 -9.63 6.14 -9.53
C SER A 767 -9.46 4.67 -9.91
N ARG A 768 -10.10 3.76 -9.16
CA ARG A 768 -10.23 2.38 -9.64
C ARG A 768 -11.10 2.43 -10.90
N THR A 769 -10.53 2.08 -12.05
CA THR A 769 -11.35 1.74 -13.22
C THR A 769 -12.22 0.55 -12.80
N THR A 770 -13.50 0.82 -12.55
CA THR A 770 -14.49 -0.24 -12.44
C THR A 770 -14.59 -0.88 -13.80
N VAL A 771 -13.81 -1.95 -13.99
CA VAL A 771 -14.11 -2.96 -15.00
C VAL A 771 -15.54 -3.40 -14.71
N GLN A 772 -16.46 -3.00 -15.56
CA GLN A 772 -17.87 -3.39 -15.44
C GLN A 772 -17.92 -4.92 -15.53
N GLN A 773 -18.39 -5.55 -14.45
CA GLN A 773 -18.72 -6.98 -14.41
C GLN A 773 -20.12 -7.21 -14.99
#